data_AF-A0AAE3YYY1-F1
#
_entry.id   AF-A0AAE3YYY1-F1
#
_cell.length_a   1.000
_cell.length_b   1.000
_cell.length_c   1.000
_cell.angle_alpha   90.00
_cell.angle_beta   90.00
_cell.angle_gamma   90.00
#
_symmetry.space_group_name_H-M   'P 1'
#
loop_
_entity.id
_entity.type
_entity.pdbx_description
1 polymer ?
#
loop_
_entity_poly.entity_id
_entity_poly.type
_entity_poly.pdbx_seq_one_letter_code
_entity_poly.pdbx_strand_id
1 'polypeptide(L)'
;MRLTPSKAAVALAGAAALVATAAPAQAAPATVDLQLLAINDFHGRLQSPATVNGQAVGGAAQLVGLVDQLRATNPNTAFISAGDNIGASTFVSAIDNDNPTLDVLNAGGLDVSVVGNHEFDKGIDDLLHRVIPRSEFDFLGANVYRDGVRALPAYSVQELGGVTVGYVGVVTTQTGEMVSPDGIRGVEFRDPVTEANAVAAELSDGDAGNGEADVVVLLAHEGAAAENITSVEDLAGDPVFGRFIDASADIDAIFSGHTHQPYAFLAPVPGTDRTRPVIQGGEYGKMLSKVTLTVDATTGDVTAATAALLDVVGAPSNGTVAGVVNAAVANAAVLGARPLGQVTADIKRAYTDGNENRGLESPLGNFIADVQLDGTKDAGRGGAQIAFMNPGGLRTDLLYAPDGVVTYSEAFSVQPFSNDVITQTLTGAQIKQVLEEQWQPEGASRPKLHLGVSKGFSYRYVEDAPRGSHVIAGSITLNGQRISPTATYRVTSNSFLAAGGDNFTTLGQGTDRVTTGDNDLTMLTAYLAKYSPVTADQAPRSAVGPACTQSVTGTVKGALTVSSGLVCVDGATVRGAITVLPGASLIVDGGTVQGAITALFGAEVEITGATVTGAISLIGGTGAVTVTGGTIKGAVSVLSGRGGVTLDTNTVNGAALLTGNTGTAANTVAANTVKGTLVCTGNTPAPANDARPNTVKGLALGQCKGL
;
A
#
# COMPACT_ATOMS: atom_id res chain seq x y z
N MET A 1 29.75 98.63 34.84
CA MET A 1 28.66 97.80 34.28
C MET A 1 29.12 96.35 34.35
N ARG A 2 28.46 95.57 35.22
CA ARG A 2 28.29 94.10 35.31
C ARG A 2 29.33 93.12 34.69
N LEU A 3 29.84 92.22 35.56
CA LEU A 3 29.98 90.73 35.47
C LEU A 3 30.82 90.16 34.30
N THR A 4 31.72 89.16 34.37
CA THR A 4 32.21 88.16 35.35
C THR A 4 33.41 87.43 34.68
N PRO A 5 34.29 86.71 35.41
CA PRO A 5 35.53 86.12 34.87
C PRO A 5 35.35 84.65 34.42
N SER A 6 36.08 84.21 33.40
CA SER A 6 36.24 82.78 33.06
C SER A 6 37.64 82.31 33.48
N LYS A 7 37.68 81.29 34.35
CA LYS A 7 38.90 80.59 34.80
C LYS A 7 39.13 79.38 33.89
N ALA A 8 40.30 79.30 33.27
CA ALA A 8 40.82 78.05 32.71
C ALA A 8 41.79 77.42 33.73
N ALA A 9 41.43 76.24 34.26
CA ALA A 9 42.28 75.43 35.11
C ALA A 9 42.71 74.18 34.33
N VAL A 10 44.02 74.01 34.16
CA VAL A 10 44.66 72.81 33.59
C VAL A 10 44.68 71.74 34.69
N ALA A 11 44.01 70.61 34.45
CA ALA A 11 44.04 69.45 35.34
C ALA A 11 45.06 68.42 34.81
N LEU A 12 46.06 68.13 35.64
CA LEU A 12 47.06 67.07 35.46
C LEU A 12 46.41 65.74 35.88
N ALA A 13 46.16 64.82 34.94
CA ALA A 13 45.64 63.49 35.24
C ALA A 13 46.82 62.49 35.37
N GLY A 14 46.95 61.89 36.57
CA GLY A 14 47.95 60.86 36.87
C GLY A 14 47.62 59.53 36.20
N ALA A 15 48.64 58.89 35.64
CA ALA A 15 48.55 57.53 35.10
C ALA A 15 48.60 56.51 36.26
N ALA A 16 47.47 55.86 36.53
CA ALA A 16 47.42 54.65 37.36
C ALA A 16 47.62 53.43 36.46
N ALA A 17 48.71 52.69 36.68
CA ALA A 17 48.96 51.42 36.02
C ALA A 17 48.01 50.35 36.58
N LEU A 18 47.00 49.95 35.79
CA LEU A 18 46.24 48.73 36.05
C LEU A 18 47.12 47.53 35.68
N VAL A 19 47.51 46.75 36.68
CA VAL A 19 48.04 45.40 36.48
C VAL A 19 46.84 44.49 36.23
N ALA A 20 46.61 44.15 34.97
CA ALA A 20 45.64 43.12 34.60
C ALA A 20 46.22 41.75 34.96
N THR A 21 45.67 41.12 36.01
CA THR A 21 45.91 39.71 36.30
C THR A 21 45.21 38.89 35.23
N ALA A 22 45.97 38.39 34.24
CA ALA A 22 45.48 37.40 33.29
C ALA A 22 45.05 36.15 34.06
N ALA A 23 43.76 35.81 34.01
CA ALA A 23 43.28 34.52 34.47
C ALA A 23 43.98 33.41 33.64
N PRO A 24 44.36 32.27 34.25
CA PRO A 24 44.93 31.16 33.49
C PRO A 24 43.91 30.70 32.44
N ALA A 25 44.36 30.56 31.19
CA ALA A 25 43.56 29.97 30.12
C ALA A 25 43.20 28.54 30.53
N GLN A 26 41.89 28.27 30.67
CA GLN A 26 41.38 26.92 30.86
C GLN A 26 41.80 26.11 29.63
N ALA A 27 42.53 25.00 29.83
CA ALA A 27 42.87 24.09 28.74
C ALA A 27 41.57 23.58 28.10
N ALA A 28 41.52 23.53 26.77
CA ALA A 28 40.40 22.93 26.04
C ALA A 28 40.19 21.49 26.56
N PRO A 29 38.93 21.03 26.70
CA PRO A 29 38.66 19.66 27.14
C PRO A 29 39.33 18.67 26.17
N ALA A 30 39.90 17.59 26.71
CA ALA A 30 40.59 16.59 25.91
C ALA A 30 39.65 15.84 24.95
N THR A 31 38.36 15.79 25.28
CA THR A 31 37.32 15.17 24.46
C THR A 31 36.08 16.05 24.38
N VAL A 32 35.32 15.89 23.30
CA VAL A 32 34.02 16.54 23.06
C VAL A 32 32.95 15.45 22.93
N ASP A 33 31.89 15.54 23.73
CA ASP A 33 30.73 14.66 23.59
C ASP A 33 29.72 15.29 22.62
N LEU A 34 29.62 14.74 21.41
CA LEU A 34 28.62 15.11 20.43
C LEU A 34 27.33 14.33 20.68
N GLN A 35 26.19 15.02 20.71
CA GLN A 35 24.87 14.41 20.82
C GLN A 35 24.11 14.56 19.51
N LEU A 36 23.74 13.44 18.91
CA LEU A 36 22.94 13.40 17.69
C LEU A 36 21.55 12.88 18.07
N LEU A 37 20.56 13.76 17.98
CA LEU A 37 19.16 13.44 18.23
C LEU A 37 18.47 13.30 16.89
N ALA A 38 17.85 12.16 16.60
CA ALA A 38 17.26 11.92 15.29
C ALA A 38 15.81 11.45 15.34
N ILE A 39 15.08 11.84 14.30
CA ILE A 39 13.79 11.27 13.93
C ILE A 39 13.89 10.59 12.57
N ASN A 40 12.89 9.76 12.27
CA ASN A 40 12.64 9.17 10.97
C ASN A 40 11.12 8.93 10.87
N ASP A 41 10.59 8.89 9.64
CA ASP A 41 9.20 8.52 9.38
C ASP A 41 8.21 9.35 10.22
N PHE A 42 8.46 10.67 10.29
CA PHE A 42 7.64 11.58 11.08
C PHE A 42 6.28 11.82 10.43
N HIS A 43 6.21 11.80 9.10
CA HIS A 43 5.01 11.89 8.27
C HIS A 43 3.98 12.91 8.76
N GLY A 44 4.42 14.09 9.17
CA GLY A 44 3.52 15.14 9.68
C GLY A 44 2.56 14.72 10.79
N ARG A 45 3.01 13.87 11.73
CA ARG A 45 2.26 13.58 12.98
C ARG A 45 2.43 14.74 13.97
N LEU A 46 1.80 15.86 13.62
CA LEU A 46 1.88 17.12 14.38
C LEU A 46 1.27 17.00 15.77
N GLN A 47 0.13 16.31 15.86
CA GLN A 47 -0.58 16.04 17.10
C GLN A 47 -0.18 14.68 17.65
N SER A 48 -0.30 14.52 18.98
CA SER A 48 -0.07 13.24 19.67
C SER A 48 -0.96 12.13 19.09
N PRO A 49 -0.40 11.08 18.44
CA PRO A 49 -1.19 9.99 17.85
C PRO A 49 -1.92 9.13 18.89
N ALA A 50 -1.45 9.10 20.14
CA ALA A 50 -2.04 8.29 21.20
C ALA A 50 -1.87 8.95 22.56
N THR A 51 -2.53 8.38 23.57
CA THR A 51 -2.24 8.68 24.99
C THR A 51 -2.05 7.39 25.77
N VAL A 52 -1.10 7.37 26.69
CA VAL A 52 -0.84 6.25 27.60
C VAL A 52 -0.85 6.78 29.03
N ASN A 53 -1.70 6.22 29.90
CA ASN A 53 -1.87 6.67 31.28
C ASN A 53 -2.14 8.19 31.42
N GLY A 54 -2.89 8.75 30.45
CA GLY A 54 -3.20 10.18 30.39
C GLY A 54 -2.06 11.08 29.89
N GLN A 55 -0.91 10.52 29.53
CA GLN A 55 0.21 11.23 28.92
C GLN A 55 0.16 11.11 27.39
N ALA A 56 0.50 12.20 26.70
CA ALA A 56 0.68 12.18 25.25
C ALA A 56 1.84 11.25 24.85
N VAL A 57 1.68 10.52 23.74
CA VAL A 57 2.72 9.72 23.10
C VAL A 57 3.06 10.41 21.78
N GLY A 58 4.29 10.91 21.64
CA GLY A 58 4.71 11.72 20.50
C GLY A 58 3.98 13.06 20.42
N GLY A 59 3.80 13.54 19.19
CA GLY A 59 3.32 14.89 18.89
C GLY A 59 4.48 15.89 18.87
N ALA A 60 4.42 16.82 17.92
CA ALA A 60 5.60 17.62 17.59
C ALA A 60 6.07 18.51 18.75
N ALA A 61 5.13 19.05 19.53
CA ALA A 61 5.46 19.90 20.67
C ALA A 61 6.19 19.10 21.78
N GLN A 62 5.78 17.86 22.03
CA GLN A 62 6.42 16.96 22.99
C GLN A 62 7.79 16.49 22.50
N LEU A 63 7.87 16.12 21.22
CA LEU A 63 9.13 15.73 20.57
C LEU A 63 10.17 16.85 20.68
N VAL A 64 9.83 18.06 20.26
CA VAL A 64 10.76 19.20 20.31
C VAL A 64 11.04 19.61 21.75
N GLY A 65 10.08 19.52 22.67
CA GLY A 65 10.37 19.80 24.08
C GLY A 65 11.34 18.79 24.71
N LEU A 66 11.34 17.52 24.28
CA LEU A 66 12.38 16.56 24.65
C LEU A 66 13.73 16.92 24.04
N VAL A 67 13.76 17.32 22.76
CA VAL A 67 14.98 17.82 22.09
C VAL A 67 15.56 19.01 22.84
N ASP A 68 14.75 20.01 23.20
CA ASP A 68 15.17 21.18 23.95
C ASP A 68 15.73 20.81 25.33
N GLN A 69 15.07 19.89 26.03
CA GLN A 69 15.55 19.39 27.31
C GLN A 69 16.94 18.76 27.19
N LEU A 70 17.17 17.94 26.16
CA LEU A 70 18.44 17.26 25.93
C LEU A 70 19.53 18.22 25.45
N ARG A 71 19.20 19.16 24.56
CA ARG A 71 20.08 20.23 24.07
C ARG A 71 20.52 21.17 25.21
N ALA A 72 19.66 21.42 26.19
CA ALA A 72 20.02 22.18 27.39
C ALA A 72 21.05 21.45 28.29
N THR A 73 21.09 20.11 28.25
CA THR A 73 22.06 19.32 29.01
C THR A 73 23.39 19.10 28.28
N ASN A 74 23.37 19.07 26.95
CA ASN A 74 24.57 19.03 26.11
C ASN A 74 24.44 20.06 24.96
N PRO A 75 25.17 21.19 24.99
CA PRO A 75 25.08 22.18 23.92
C PRO A 75 25.67 21.72 22.58
N ASN A 76 26.49 20.67 22.55
CA ASN A 76 27.03 20.08 21.33
C ASN A 76 26.02 19.09 20.73
N THR A 77 24.81 19.57 20.46
CA THR A 77 23.68 18.75 19.99
C THR A 77 23.22 19.16 18.61
N ALA A 78 23.09 18.21 17.70
CA ALA A 78 22.32 18.35 16.47
C ALA A 78 21.00 17.56 16.55
N PHE A 79 19.94 18.14 16.00
CA PHE A 79 18.66 17.51 15.75
C PHE A 79 18.53 17.22 14.25
N ILE A 80 18.50 15.95 13.87
CA ILE A 80 18.61 15.50 12.48
C ILE A 80 17.45 14.57 12.09
N SER A 81 17.26 14.32 10.79
CA SER A 81 16.21 13.41 10.31
C SER A 81 16.73 12.43 9.26
N ALA A 82 16.34 11.16 9.42
CA ALA A 82 16.58 10.11 8.43
C ALA A 82 15.43 9.98 7.40
N GLY A 83 14.68 11.06 7.13
CA GLY A 83 13.72 11.16 6.01
C GLY A 83 12.26 10.82 6.37
N ASP A 84 11.38 10.95 5.37
CA ASP A 84 9.92 10.84 5.49
C ASP A 84 9.34 11.73 6.59
N ASN A 85 9.77 12.99 6.57
CA ASN A 85 9.20 14.01 7.43
C ASN A 85 7.79 14.38 6.96
N ILE A 86 7.61 14.49 5.64
CA ILE A 86 6.35 14.85 4.97
C ILE A 86 5.81 13.65 4.17
N GLY A 87 4.65 13.81 3.51
CA GLY A 87 3.98 12.71 2.82
C GLY A 87 3.45 11.63 3.78
N ALA A 88 2.62 10.72 3.27
CA ALA A 88 1.76 9.81 4.05
C ALA A 88 1.09 10.46 5.29
N SER A 89 0.84 11.78 5.21
CA SER A 89 0.71 12.63 6.39
C SER A 89 -0.70 12.63 6.98
N THR A 90 -0.80 12.93 8.28
CA THR A 90 -2.12 13.09 8.92
C THR A 90 -2.86 14.30 8.35
N PHE A 91 -4.20 14.30 8.45
CA PHE A 91 -5.06 15.33 7.85
C PHE A 91 -4.55 16.77 8.03
N VAL A 92 -4.16 17.11 9.26
CA VAL A 92 -3.75 18.47 9.63
C VAL A 92 -2.51 18.93 8.85
N SER A 93 -1.59 18.02 8.56
CA SER A 93 -0.43 18.30 7.73
C SER A 93 -0.79 18.21 6.24
N ALA A 94 -1.38 17.10 5.81
CA ALA A 94 -1.60 16.79 4.41
C ALA A 94 -2.48 17.82 3.68
N ILE A 95 -3.52 18.33 4.34
CA ILE A 95 -4.48 19.27 3.74
C ILE A 95 -3.84 20.61 3.33
N ASP A 96 -2.77 21.00 4.01
CA ASP A 96 -1.98 22.20 3.74
C ASP A 96 -0.61 21.84 3.13
N ASN A 97 -0.60 20.78 2.31
CA ASN A 97 0.58 20.32 1.58
C ASN A 97 1.82 20.07 2.46
N ASP A 98 1.61 19.65 3.71
CA ASP A 98 2.67 19.44 4.69
C ASP A 98 3.49 20.70 5.04
N ASN A 99 3.03 21.89 4.64
CA ASN A 99 3.63 23.16 5.08
C ASN A 99 3.71 23.25 6.62
N PRO A 100 2.69 22.82 7.39
CA PRO A 100 2.79 22.86 8.85
C PRO A 100 3.86 21.95 9.43
N THR A 101 4.18 20.83 8.78
CA THR A 101 5.29 19.96 9.19
C THR A 101 6.62 20.66 9.06
N LEU A 102 6.85 21.30 7.91
CA LEU A 102 8.07 22.06 7.67
C LEU A 102 8.20 23.21 8.67
N ASP A 103 7.10 23.93 8.97
CA ASP A 103 7.11 25.01 9.96
C ASP A 103 7.42 24.53 11.38
N VAL A 104 6.91 23.35 11.74
CA VAL A 104 7.17 22.72 13.04
C VAL A 104 8.63 22.28 13.17
N LEU A 105 9.21 21.71 12.11
CA LEU A 105 10.61 21.26 12.10
C LEU A 105 11.57 22.46 12.08
N ASN A 106 11.25 23.52 11.32
CA ASN A 106 11.98 24.79 11.39
C ASN A 106 11.94 25.36 12.82
N ALA A 107 10.75 25.47 13.42
CA ALA A 107 10.59 25.97 14.79
C ALA A 107 11.26 25.08 15.86
N GLY A 108 11.44 23.79 15.58
CA GLY A 108 12.18 22.85 16.43
C GLY A 108 13.70 22.93 16.28
N GLY A 109 14.19 23.67 15.27
CA GLY A 109 15.60 23.74 14.93
C GLY A 109 16.13 22.37 14.52
N LEU A 110 15.47 21.75 13.54
CA LEU A 110 16.06 20.64 12.79
C LEU A 110 17.26 21.19 12.00
N ASP A 111 18.38 20.48 12.02
CA ASP A 111 19.64 20.93 11.45
C ASP A 111 19.85 20.38 10.04
N VAL A 112 19.46 19.11 9.79
CA VAL A 112 19.60 18.45 8.49
C VAL A 112 18.64 17.27 8.36
N SER A 113 18.19 17.00 7.13
CA SER A 113 17.39 15.82 6.80
C SER A 113 17.93 15.15 5.54
N VAL A 114 17.95 13.83 5.49
CA VAL A 114 17.92 13.13 4.20
C VAL A 114 16.49 13.17 3.65
N VAL A 115 16.33 13.08 2.32
CA VAL A 115 15.02 12.80 1.71
C VAL A 115 14.68 11.31 1.86
N GLY A 116 13.43 11.01 2.20
CA GLY A 116 12.83 9.69 2.06
C GLY A 116 12.00 9.57 0.79
N ASN A 117 11.32 8.45 0.61
CA ASN A 117 10.48 8.27 -0.58
C ASN A 117 9.29 9.22 -0.59
N HIS A 118 8.71 9.55 0.58
CA HIS A 118 7.51 10.37 0.66
C HIS A 118 7.78 11.86 0.40
N GLU A 119 9.03 12.33 0.50
CA GLU A 119 9.42 13.64 -0.03
C GLU A 119 9.22 13.77 -1.56
N PHE A 120 9.10 12.65 -2.28
CA PHE A 120 8.84 12.61 -3.73
C PHE A 120 7.38 12.34 -4.10
N ASP A 121 6.44 12.25 -3.14
CA ASP A 121 5.01 11.98 -3.39
C ASP A 121 4.41 12.95 -4.43
N LYS A 122 4.80 14.23 -4.35
CA LYS A 122 4.35 15.29 -5.27
C LYS A 122 5.33 15.57 -6.41
N GLY A 123 6.32 14.70 -6.58
CA GLY A 123 7.35 14.78 -7.61
C GLY A 123 8.55 15.66 -7.21
N ILE A 124 9.65 15.48 -7.95
CA ILE A 124 10.93 16.16 -7.67
C ILE A 124 10.83 17.69 -7.81
N ASP A 125 9.96 18.19 -8.69
CA ASP A 125 9.78 19.64 -8.86
C ASP A 125 9.11 20.27 -7.63
N ASP A 126 8.18 19.58 -6.97
CA ASP A 126 7.59 20.04 -5.71
C ASP A 126 8.63 20.07 -4.59
N LEU A 127 9.46 19.03 -4.51
CA LEU A 127 10.57 18.95 -3.56
C LEU A 127 11.54 20.14 -3.75
N LEU A 128 12.03 20.36 -4.97
CA LEU A 128 13.03 21.38 -5.29
C LEU A 128 12.50 22.82 -5.21
N HIS A 129 11.22 23.04 -5.50
CA HIS A 129 10.68 24.39 -5.68
C HIS A 129 9.67 24.84 -4.62
N ARG A 130 9.18 23.94 -3.76
CA ARG A 130 8.28 24.26 -2.66
C ARG A 130 8.81 23.80 -1.31
N VAL A 131 9.20 22.54 -1.20
CA VAL A 131 9.61 21.93 0.08
C VAL A 131 10.96 22.51 0.53
N ILE A 132 12.01 22.34 -0.27
CA ILE A 132 13.36 22.83 0.07
C ILE A 132 13.38 24.34 0.33
N PRO A 133 12.77 25.21 -0.52
CA PRO A 133 12.76 26.65 -0.26
C PRO A 133 12.01 27.09 1.02
N ARG A 134 11.14 26.24 1.58
CA ARG A 134 10.43 26.51 2.84
C ARG A 134 11.22 26.01 4.07
N SER A 135 12.11 25.04 3.90
CA SER A 135 12.91 24.49 4.99
C SER A 135 14.04 25.44 5.39
N GLU A 136 14.27 25.55 6.70
CA GLU A 136 15.42 26.25 7.29
C GLU A 136 16.61 25.31 7.52
N PHE A 137 16.52 24.08 6.99
CA PHE A 137 17.51 23.00 7.09
C PHE A 137 17.76 22.38 5.73
N ASP A 138 18.92 21.75 5.58
CA ASP A 138 19.32 21.10 4.33
C ASP A 138 18.59 19.77 4.13
N PHE A 139 18.16 19.52 2.89
CA PHE A 139 17.76 18.20 2.42
C PHE A 139 18.89 17.55 1.62
N LEU A 140 19.26 16.33 2.00
CA LEU A 140 20.34 15.57 1.41
C LEU A 140 19.83 14.42 0.55
N GLY A 141 20.54 14.12 -0.54
CA GLY A 141 20.20 13.03 -1.47
C GLY A 141 21.37 12.67 -2.37
N ALA A 142 22.41 12.07 -1.79
CA ALA A 142 23.64 11.70 -2.46
C ALA A 142 23.42 10.78 -3.67
N ASN A 143 22.50 9.84 -3.56
CA ASN A 143 22.19 8.91 -4.63
C ASN A 143 21.03 9.35 -5.54
N VAL A 144 20.58 10.61 -5.46
CA VAL A 144 19.48 11.15 -6.28
C VAL A 144 20.05 11.98 -7.42
N TYR A 145 19.86 11.51 -8.65
CA TYR A 145 20.33 12.17 -9.87
C TYR A 145 19.15 12.56 -10.75
N ARG A 146 19.25 13.67 -11.47
CA ARG A 146 18.33 14.04 -12.55
C ARG A 146 19.15 14.36 -13.79
N ASP A 147 18.83 13.69 -14.90
CA ASP A 147 19.51 13.89 -16.19
C ASP A 147 21.05 13.74 -16.10
N GLY A 148 21.50 12.82 -15.24
CA GLY A 148 22.92 12.49 -15.05
C GLY A 148 23.69 13.37 -14.06
N VAL A 149 23.05 14.40 -13.46
CA VAL A 149 23.65 15.28 -12.45
C VAL A 149 22.95 15.08 -11.10
N ARG A 150 23.67 15.20 -9.99
CA ARG A 150 23.07 15.08 -8.65
C ARG A 150 22.02 16.17 -8.45
N ALA A 151 20.81 15.79 -8.07
CA ALA A 151 19.67 16.70 -7.97
C ALA A 151 19.59 17.44 -6.62
N LEU A 152 20.24 16.88 -5.60
CA LEU A 152 20.25 17.37 -4.22
C LEU A 152 21.71 17.45 -3.72
N PRO A 153 22.00 18.29 -2.71
CA PRO A 153 23.25 18.20 -1.98
C PRO A 153 23.53 16.77 -1.51
N ALA A 154 24.78 16.33 -1.67
CA ALA A 154 25.22 15.01 -1.23
C ALA A 154 25.34 14.91 0.29
N TYR A 155 25.84 16.00 0.87
CA TYR A 155 26.15 16.12 2.29
C TYR A 155 25.95 17.56 2.77
N SER A 156 25.98 17.74 4.09
CA SER A 156 26.08 19.03 4.77
C SER A 156 27.13 18.91 5.89
N VAL A 157 27.85 20.00 6.18
CA VAL A 157 28.94 20.01 7.16
C VAL A 157 28.65 21.07 8.22
N GLN A 158 28.71 20.69 9.49
CA GLN A 158 28.38 21.55 10.63
C GLN A 158 29.43 21.45 11.73
N GLU A 159 29.72 22.56 12.41
CA GLU A 159 30.63 22.56 13.56
C GLU A 159 29.84 22.44 14.86
N LEU A 160 30.17 21.44 15.69
CA LEU A 160 29.60 21.21 17.01
C LEU A 160 30.71 21.12 18.05
N GLY A 161 30.79 22.10 18.95
CA GLY A 161 31.79 22.09 20.02
C GLY A 161 33.25 22.10 19.53
N GLY A 162 33.50 22.65 18.34
CA GLY A 162 34.82 22.66 17.70
C GLY A 162 35.17 21.40 16.93
N VAL A 163 34.22 20.46 16.77
CA VAL A 163 34.35 19.26 15.93
C VAL A 163 33.49 19.44 14.68
N THR A 164 34.05 19.12 13.51
CA THR A 164 33.36 19.21 12.24
C THR A 164 32.63 17.91 11.92
N VAL A 165 31.31 17.98 11.77
CA VAL A 165 30.43 16.83 11.52
C VAL A 165 29.87 16.90 10.11
N GLY A 166 30.21 15.90 9.29
CA GLY A 166 29.68 15.73 7.94
C GLY A 166 28.48 14.78 7.94
N TYR A 167 27.34 15.23 7.44
CA TYR A 167 26.14 14.43 7.28
C TYR A 167 26.00 14.00 5.82
N VAL A 168 26.00 12.69 5.54
CA VAL A 168 25.78 12.13 4.20
C VAL A 168 24.38 11.56 4.12
N GLY A 169 23.60 11.94 3.11
CA GLY A 169 22.21 11.49 2.98
C GLY A 169 21.99 10.56 1.79
N VAL A 170 21.37 9.39 1.96
CA VAL A 170 20.96 8.50 0.86
C VAL A 170 19.53 7.98 1.05
N VAL A 171 18.82 7.72 -0.04
CA VAL A 171 17.44 7.21 -0.05
C VAL A 171 17.37 5.85 -0.74
N THR A 172 16.41 5.00 -0.36
CA THR A 172 16.20 3.70 -1.00
C THR A 172 16.03 3.82 -2.52
N THR A 173 16.56 2.85 -3.29
CA THR A 173 16.30 2.78 -4.74
C THR A 173 14.84 2.41 -5.04
N GLN A 174 14.12 1.89 -4.06
CA GLN A 174 12.70 1.51 -4.18
C GLN A 174 11.81 2.73 -4.41
N THR A 175 12.27 3.95 -4.11
CA THR A 175 11.51 5.18 -4.37
C THR A 175 11.01 5.26 -5.81
N GLY A 176 11.83 4.82 -6.78
CA GLY A 176 11.47 4.80 -8.21
C GLY A 176 10.23 3.95 -8.55
N GLU A 177 9.87 3.01 -7.67
CA GLU A 177 8.70 2.13 -7.82
C GLU A 177 7.53 2.56 -6.91
N MET A 178 7.78 3.46 -5.96
CA MET A 178 6.82 3.88 -4.92
C MET A 178 6.09 5.18 -5.25
N VAL A 179 6.69 6.05 -6.09
CA VAL A 179 6.09 7.36 -6.44
C VAL A 179 5.68 7.46 -7.90
N SER A 180 4.95 8.53 -8.26
CA SER A 180 4.47 8.73 -9.64
C SER A 180 5.63 8.74 -10.65
N PRO A 181 5.63 7.86 -11.68
CA PRO A 181 6.64 7.91 -12.74
C PRO A 181 6.71 9.25 -13.46
N ASP A 182 5.59 9.97 -13.55
CA ASP A 182 5.55 11.32 -14.13
C ASP A 182 6.21 12.37 -13.24
N GLY A 183 6.09 12.23 -11.91
CA GLY A 183 6.66 13.12 -10.90
C GLY A 183 8.18 12.98 -10.74
N ILE A 184 8.75 11.84 -11.13
CA ILE A 184 10.20 11.56 -11.08
C ILE A 184 10.82 11.36 -12.47
N ARG A 185 10.21 11.96 -13.51
CA ARG A 185 10.75 11.83 -14.88
C ARG A 185 12.19 12.34 -14.96
N GLY A 186 13.08 11.48 -15.44
CA GLY A 186 14.52 11.78 -15.58
C GLY A 186 15.32 11.61 -14.29
N VAL A 187 14.67 11.23 -13.18
CA VAL A 187 15.33 10.95 -11.90
C VAL A 187 15.84 9.51 -11.88
N GLU A 188 17.05 9.34 -11.38
CA GLU A 188 17.72 8.07 -11.13
C GLU A 188 18.10 7.98 -9.65
N PHE A 189 17.68 6.90 -8.99
CA PHE A 189 18.11 6.56 -7.64
C PHE A 189 19.23 5.52 -7.75
N ARG A 190 20.47 5.92 -7.47
CA ARG A 190 21.65 5.05 -7.57
C ARG A 190 21.85 4.21 -6.31
N ASP A 191 22.78 3.25 -6.38
CA ASP A 191 23.11 2.39 -5.24
C ASP A 191 23.53 3.24 -4.02
N PRO A 192 22.76 3.19 -2.92
CA PRO A 192 22.94 4.11 -1.80
C PRO A 192 24.24 3.87 -1.04
N VAL A 193 24.68 2.62 -0.90
CA VAL A 193 25.92 2.30 -0.17
C VAL A 193 27.15 2.77 -0.97
N THR A 194 27.14 2.59 -2.29
CA THR A 194 28.21 3.06 -3.18
C THR A 194 28.34 4.58 -3.11
N GLU A 195 27.23 5.31 -3.19
CA GLU A 195 27.23 6.77 -3.15
C GLU A 195 27.58 7.29 -1.74
N ALA A 196 27.10 6.66 -0.68
CA ALA A 196 27.46 7.02 0.69
C ALA A 196 28.97 6.86 0.94
N ASN A 197 29.55 5.73 0.52
CA ASN A 197 30.99 5.49 0.67
C ASN A 197 31.84 6.48 -0.14
N ALA A 198 31.41 6.84 -1.35
CA ALA A 198 32.12 7.81 -2.18
C ALA A 198 32.14 9.20 -1.54
N VAL A 199 31.01 9.64 -0.98
CA VAL A 199 30.89 10.95 -0.32
C VAL A 199 31.60 10.96 1.04
N ALA A 200 31.56 9.85 1.79
CA ALA A 200 32.32 9.73 3.04
C ALA A 200 33.83 9.82 2.78
N ALA A 201 34.32 9.19 1.70
CA ALA A 201 35.72 9.31 1.31
C ALA A 201 36.09 10.73 0.88
N GLU A 202 35.19 11.45 0.19
CA GLU A 202 35.37 12.86 -0.13
C GLU A 202 35.53 13.69 1.15
N LEU A 203 34.66 13.53 2.14
CA LEU A 203 34.71 14.27 3.41
C LEU A 203 35.92 13.96 4.31
N SER A 204 36.80 13.04 3.90
CA SER A 204 37.94 12.58 4.70
C SER A 204 39.24 12.45 3.88
N ASP A 205 39.31 13.03 2.68
CA ASP A 205 40.47 12.91 1.78
C ASP A 205 41.57 13.96 2.01
N GLY A 206 41.30 14.95 2.88
CA GLY A 206 42.20 16.05 3.21
C GLY A 206 42.12 17.25 2.26
N ASP A 207 41.17 17.30 1.33
CA ASP A 207 40.87 18.47 0.51
C ASP A 207 39.91 19.43 1.23
N ALA A 208 40.50 20.46 1.88
CA ALA A 208 39.74 21.54 2.51
C ALA A 208 38.73 22.27 1.60
N GLY A 209 38.78 22.08 0.27
CA GLY A 209 37.80 22.63 -0.67
C GLY A 209 36.39 22.02 -0.58
N ASN A 210 36.24 20.80 -0.05
CA ASN A 210 34.95 20.12 0.10
C ASN A 210 34.34 20.27 1.52
N GLY A 211 35.10 20.77 2.48
CA GLY A 211 34.70 20.85 3.89
C GLY A 211 34.91 19.51 4.61
N GLU A 212 36.17 19.21 4.93
CA GLU A 212 36.58 18.03 5.70
C GLU A 212 35.79 17.86 7.00
N ALA A 213 35.45 16.62 7.33
CA ALA A 213 34.75 16.25 8.55
C ALA A 213 35.66 15.43 9.48
N ASP A 214 35.64 15.77 10.76
CA ASP A 214 36.24 14.94 11.81
C ASP A 214 35.36 13.70 12.08
N VAL A 215 34.04 13.84 11.92
CA VAL A 215 33.04 12.78 12.15
C VAL A 215 32.09 12.72 10.96
N VAL A 216 31.90 11.54 10.37
CA VAL A 216 30.93 11.34 9.28
C VAL A 216 29.71 10.55 9.77
N VAL A 217 28.52 11.12 9.58
CA VAL A 217 27.23 10.55 9.95
C VAL A 217 26.43 10.23 8.69
N LEU A 218 26.05 8.96 8.52
CA LEU A 218 25.17 8.53 7.44
C LEU A 218 23.70 8.62 7.89
N LEU A 219 22.91 9.40 7.16
CA LEU A 219 21.45 9.43 7.21
C LEU A 219 20.92 8.62 6.03
N ALA A 220 20.51 7.39 6.29
CA ALA A 220 20.00 6.47 5.26
C ALA A 220 18.49 6.31 5.39
N HIS A 221 17.73 6.82 4.42
CA HIS A 221 16.32 6.48 4.29
C HIS A 221 16.17 5.12 3.59
N GLU A 222 16.63 4.08 4.29
CA GLU A 222 16.55 2.67 3.95
C GLU A 222 16.45 1.88 5.26
N GLY A 223 15.86 0.70 5.23
CA GLY A 223 15.65 -0.09 6.45
C GLY A 223 15.69 -1.60 6.21
N ALA A 224 15.59 -2.37 7.30
CA ALA A 224 15.65 -3.82 7.25
C ALA A 224 14.37 -4.39 6.62
N ALA A 225 14.52 -5.28 5.65
CA ALA A 225 13.38 -5.93 5.01
C ALA A 225 12.66 -6.92 5.96
N ALA A 226 13.41 -7.57 6.85
CA ALA A 226 12.83 -8.41 7.89
C ALA A 226 12.27 -7.57 9.05
N GLU A 227 11.05 -7.87 9.48
CA GLU A 227 10.45 -7.26 10.68
C GLU A 227 11.01 -7.85 11.98
N ASN A 228 10.93 -7.07 13.07
CA ASN A 228 11.30 -7.46 14.43
C ASN A 228 12.80 -7.80 14.55
N ILE A 229 13.67 -6.95 14.00
CA ILE A 229 15.11 -7.06 14.21
C ILE A 229 15.42 -6.95 15.72
N THR A 230 16.01 -8.00 16.30
CA THR A 230 16.32 -8.04 17.74
C THR A 230 17.81 -8.05 18.06
N SER A 231 18.68 -8.23 17.06
CA SER A 231 20.12 -8.29 17.22
C SER A 231 20.86 -7.63 16.04
N VAL A 232 22.13 -7.30 16.26
CA VAL A 232 22.98 -6.76 15.19
C VAL A 232 23.29 -7.82 14.13
N GLU A 233 23.33 -9.10 14.52
CA GLU A 233 23.52 -10.22 13.60
C GLU A 233 22.31 -10.39 12.66
N ASP A 234 21.08 -10.23 13.17
CA ASP A 234 19.87 -10.22 12.35
C ASP A 234 19.92 -9.07 11.34
N LEU A 235 20.33 -7.89 11.79
CA LEU A 235 20.44 -6.69 10.94
C LEU A 235 21.52 -6.86 9.87
N ALA A 236 22.69 -7.42 10.23
CA ALA A 236 23.77 -7.69 9.29
C ALA A 236 23.41 -8.78 8.26
N GLY A 237 22.57 -9.74 8.66
CA GLY A 237 22.04 -10.78 7.77
C GLY A 237 20.87 -10.34 6.89
N ASP A 238 20.33 -9.13 7.10
CA ASP A 238 19.19 -8.62 6.35
C ASP A 238 19.54 -8.43 4.86
N PRO A 239 18.71 -8.90 3.92
CA PRO A 239 19.03 -8.85 2.49
C PRO A 239 19.05 -7.45 1.88
N VAL A 240 18.49 -6.44 2.56
CA VAL A 240 18.44 -5.06 2.09
C VAL A 240 19.39 -4.19 2.90
N PHE A 241 19.24 -4.17 4.22
CA PHE A 241 19.99 -3.25 5.09
C PHE A 241 21.36 -3.79 5.51
N GLY A 242 21.61 -5.10 5.47
CA GLY A 242 22.86 -5.70 5.94
C GLY A 242 24.11 -5.09 5.29
N ARG A 243 24.02 -4.70 4.01
CA ARG A 243 25.10 -3.99 3.29
C ARG A 243 25.46 -2.60 3.84
N PHE A 244 24.58 -1.93 4.56
CA PHE A 244 24.90 -0.66 5.25
C PHE A 244 25.76 -0.90 6.48
N ILE A 245 25.65 -2.07 7.11
CA ILE A 245 26.56 -2.46 8.20
C ILE A 245 28.00 -2.54 7.68
N ASP A 246 28.17 -2.97 6.44
CA ASP A 246 29.46 -3.06 5.75
C ASP A 246 29.94 -1.75 5.09
N ALA A 247 29.24 -0.62 5.29
CA ALA A 247 29.67 0.68 4.75
C ALA A 247 31.04 1.12 5.31
N SER A 248 31.69 2.07 4.62
CA SER A 248 33.09 2.49 4.87
C SER A 248 33.40 2.74 6.34
N ALA A 249 34.66 2.50 6.73
CA ALA A 249 35.16 2.79 8.06
C ALA A 249 35.23 4.30 8.37
N ASP A 250 35.15 5.14 7.33
CA ASP A 250 35.07 6.60 7.46
C ASP A 250 33.72 7.06 8.04
N ILE A 251 32.69 6.21 8.01
CA ILE A 251 31.36 6.51 8.55
C ILE A 251 31.29 6.06 10.02
N ASP A 252 31.12 7.02 10.92
CA ASP A 252 31.15 6.81 12.37
C ASP A 252 29.78 6.56 13.00
N ALA A 253 28.68 6.89 12.31
CA ALA A 253 27.32 6.61 12.79
C ALA A 253 26.35 6.41 11.62
N ILE A 254 25.36 5.54 11.79
CA ILE A 254 24.31 5.29 10.79
C ILE A 254 22.93 5.45 11.44
N PHE A 255 22.14 6.38 10.92
CA PHE A 255 20.72 6.53 11.22
C PHE A 255 19.91 6.01 10.05
N SER A 256 18.96 5.13 10.32
CA SER A 256 18.07 4.55 9.30
C SER A 256 16.61 5.00 9.46
N GLY A 257 15.80 4.76 8.43
CA GLY A 257 14.36 5.06 8.37
C GLY A 257 13.60 4.04 7.52
N HIS A 258 12.51 4.45 6.88
CA HIS A 258 11.71 3.71 5.88
C HIS A 258 10.87 2.56 6.45
N THR A 259 11.46 1.72 7.29
CA THR A 259 10.83 0.47 7.75
C THR A 259 10.11 0.58 9.09
N HIS A 260 10.15 1.76 9.71
CA HIS A 260 9.46 2.11 10.96
C HIS A 260 9.83 1.22 12.16
N GLN A 261 10.98 0.55 12.12
CA GLN A 261 11.39 -0.41 13.13
C GLN A 261 12.17 0.29 14.25
N PRO A 262 11.89 0.00 15.53
CA PRO A 262 12.70 0.51 16.63
C PRO A 262 13.88 -0.44 16.90
N TYR A 263 15.10 0.00 16.61
CA TYR A 263 16.31 -0.70 17.04
C TYR A 263 17.47 0.27 17.29
N ALA A 264 18.39 -0.10 18.19
CA ALA A 264 19.60 0.65 18.47
C ALA A 264 20.73 -0.32 18.83
N PHE A 265 21.74 -0.40 17.98
CA PHE A 265 22.87 -1.31 18.16
C PHE A 265 24.21 -0.59 18.02
N LEU A 266 25.26 -1.20 18.57
CA LEU A 266 26.65 -0.91 18.19
C LEU A 266 27.11 -2.03 17.25
N ALA A 267 27.33 -1.71 15.99
CA ALA A 267 27.76 -2.65 14.96
C ALA A 267 29.28 -2.61 14.75
N PRO A 268 29.95 -3.73 14.46
CA PRO A 268 31.36 -3.74 14.08
C PRO A 268 31.61 -2.87 12.85
N VAL A 269 32.73 -2.13 12.84
CA VAL A 269 33.16 -1.37 11.66
C VAL A 269 34.16 -2.22 10.86
N PRO A 270 33.86 -2.58 9.59
CA PRO A 270 34.71 -3.44 8.79
C PRO A 270 36.16 -2.96 8.72
N GLY A 271 37.10 -3.89 8.91
CA GLY A 271 38.54 -3.60 8.84
C GLY A 271 39.13 -2.89 10.06
N THR A 272 38.35 -2.71 11.14
CA THR A 272 38.81 -2.08 12.39
C THR A 272 38.35 -2.87 13.62
N ASP A 273 38.92 -2.55 14.78
CA ASP A 273 38.46 -3.06 16.08
C ASP A 273 37.35 -2.17 16.70
N ARG A 274 36.87 -1.14 15.99
CA ARG A 274 35.85 -0.20 16.47
C ARG A 274 34.44 -0.74 16.24
N THR A 275 33.49 -0.19 16.98
CA THR A 275 32.06 -0.30 16.69
C THR A 275 31.47 1.08 16.42
N ARG A 276 30.35 1.12 15.68
CA ARG A 276 29.57 2.33 15.41
C ARG A 276 28.10 2.15 15.74
N PRO A 277 27.39 3.21 16.16
CA PRO A 277 25.95 3.18 16.33
C PRO A 277 25.23 3.00 14.99
N VAL A 278 24.25 2.07 14.99
CA VAL A 278 23.29 1.86 13.90
C VAL A 278 21.90 1.84 14.53
N ILE A 279 21.04 2.78 14.15
CA ILE A 279 19.82 3.09 14.90
C ILE A 279 18.65 3.52 14.02
N GLN A 280 17.44 3.07 14.36
CA GLN A 280 16.17 3.51 13.79
C GLN A 280 15.16 3.79 14.91
N GLY A 281 14.50 4.95 14.83
CA GLY A 281 13.67 5.53 15.87
C GLY A 281 12.22 5.07 15.88
N GLY A 282 11.88 3.94 15.24
CA GLY A 282 10.48 3.59 15.02
C GLY A 282 9.82 4.58 14.04
N GLU A 283 8.72 5.23 14.44
CA GLU A 283 7.93 6.09 13.56
C GLU A 283 7.18 7.19 14.32
N TYR A 284 6.70 8.21 13.58
CA TYR A 284 5.67 9.17 13.99
C TYR A 284 6.04 10.07 15.17
N GLY A 285 7.34 10.22 15.45
CA GLY A 285 7.84 10.95 16.60
C GLY A 285 7.45 10.34 17.95
N LYS A 286 7.13 9.03 17.98
CA LYS A 286 6.85 8.30 19.24
C LYS A 286 8.12 8.05 20.05
N MET A 287 9.26 7.93 19.38
CA MET A 287 10.58 7.81 19.97
C MET A 287 11.54 8.83 19.34
N LEU A 288 12.58 9.18 20.09
CA LEU A 288 13.71 9.98 19.65
C LEU A 288 14.96 9.12 19.70
N SER A 289 15.64 8.96 18.57
CA SER A 289 16.93 8.30 18.49
C SER A 289 17.99 9.21 19.12
N LYS A 290 18.76 8.70 20.07
CA LYS A 290 19.87 9.43 20.69
C LYS A 290 21.16 8.64 20.51
N VAL A 291 22.10 9.26 19.82
CA VAL A 291 23.49 8.81 19.75
C VAL A 291 24.36 9.82 20.49
N THR A 292 25.37 9.32 21.21
CA THR A 292 26.44 10.16 21.74
C THR A 292 27.77 9.61 21.28
N LEU A 293 28.58 10.45 20.63
CA LEU A 293 29.94 10.16 20.18
C LEU A 293 30.92 10.97 21.02
N THR A 294 31.90 10.32 21.64
CA THR A 294 32.99 11.00 22.34
C THR A 294 34.17 11.11 21.38
N VAL A 295 34.51 12.35 21.02
CA VAL A 295 35.54 12.68 20.02
C VAL A 295 36.79 13.20 20.72
N ASP A 296 37.96 12.73 20.32
CA ASP A 296 39.23 13.35 20.73
C ASP A 296 39.39 14.70 20.04
N ALA A 297 39.44 15.79 20.81
CA ALA A 297 39.45 17.14 20.27
C ALA A 297 40.75 17.52 19.53
N THR A 298 41.77 16.67 19.60
CA THR A 298 43.08 16.88 18.94
C THR A 298 43.18 16.11 17.64
N THR A 299 42.70 14.86 17.62
CA THR A 299 42.82 14.00 16.42
C THR A 299 41.56 13.98 15.56
N GLY A 300 40.41 14.38 16.11
CA GLY A 300 39.11 14.24 15.45
C GLY A 300 38.50 12.83 15.58
N ASP A 301 39.22 11.87 16.19
CA ASP A 301 38.78 10.48 16.20
C ASP A 301 37.64 10.22 17.19
N VAL A 302 36.67 9.41 16.78
CA VAL A 302 35.65 8.87 17.68
C VAL A 302 36.26 7.77 18.57
N THR A 303 36.28 8.02 19.88
CA THR A 303 36.86 7.13 20.90
C THR A 303 35.83 6.27 21.64
N ALA A 304 34.57 6.71 21.68
CA ALA A 304 33.46 5.95 22.24
C ALA A 304 32.12 6.35 21.61
N ALA A 305 31.16 5.42 21.61
CA ALA A 305 29.82 5.67 21.10
C ALA A 305 28.74 4.98 21.96
N THR A 306 27.57 5.60 22.03
CA THR A 306 26.35 5.01 22.61
C THR A 306 25.16 5.26 21.69
N ALA A 307 24.17 4.35 21.74
CA ALA A 307 22.92 4.44 21.00
C ALA A 307 21.76 4.08 21.93
N ALA A 308 20.71 4.90 21.93
CA ALA A 308 19.51 4.67 22.73
C ALA A 308 18.26 5.22 22.05
N LEU A 309 17.13 4.55 22.26
CA LEU A 309 15.80 5.05 21.90
C LEU A 309 15.12 5.64 23.13
N LEU A 310 14.62 6.87 23.01
CA LEU A 310 13.94 7.57 24.07
C LEU A 310 12.45 7.69 23.74
N ASP A 311 11.59 7.17 24.61
CA ASP A 311 10.15 7.33 24.48
C ASP A 311 9.73 8.80 24.62
N VAL A 312 8.94 9.30 23.67
CA VAL A 312 8.31 10.63 23.73
C VAL A 312 6.97 10.50 24.45
N VAL A 313 6.98 10.02 25.69
CA VAL A 313 5.76 9.83 26.49
C VAL A 313 5.76 10.78 27.67
N GLY A 314 4.78 11.71 27.68
CA GLY A 314 4.71 12.74 28.73
C GLY A 314 5.89 13.71 28.74
N ALA A 315 6.62 13.82 27.62
CA ALA A 315 7.74 14.74 27.48
C ALA A 315 7.30 16.21 27.64
N PRO A 316 8.23 17.12 28.03
CA PRO A 316 7.96 18.55 28.07
C PRO A 316 7.43 19.05 26.71
N SER A 317 6.56 20.06 26.74
CA SER A 317 6.01 20.66 25.52
C SER A 317 6.76 21.94 25.16
N ASN A 318 7.22 22.08 23.92
CA ASN A 318 7.71 23.35 23.37
C ASN A 318 6.51 24.25 23.00
N GLY A 319 6.42 25.43 23.64
CA GLY A 319 5.29 26.35 23.46
C GLY A 319 5.20 26.99 22.07
N THR A 320 6.32 27.24 21.41
CA THR A 320 6.36 27.81 20.05
C THR A 320 5.81 26.79 19.06
N VAL A 321 6.31 25.55 19.10
CA VAL A 321 5.85 24.45 18.26
C VAL A 321 4.37 24.13 18.54
N ALA A 322 3.95 24.11 19.80
CA ALA A 322 2.53 23.96 20.15
C ALA A 322 1.65 25.05 19.51
N GLY A 323 2.16 26.29 19.44
CA GLY A 323 1.52 27.39 18.71
C GLY A 323 1.35 27.12 17.22
N VAL A 324 2.39 26.62 16.55
CA VAL A 324 2.35 26.24 15.13
C VAL A 324 1.34 25.11 14.89
N VAL A 325 1.37 24.06 15.72
CA VAL A 325 0.41 22.94 15.63
C VAL A 325 -1.03 23.43 15.80
N ASN A 326 -1.30 24.32 16.77
CA ASN A 326 -2.65 24.87 16.98
C ASN A 326 -3.12 25.69 15.78
N ALA A 327 -2.25 26.49 15.17
CA ALA A 327 -2.56 27.24 13.95
C ALA A 327 -2.85 26.31 12.77
N ALA A 328 -2.07 25.23 12.62
CA ALA A 328 -2.29 24.21 11.61
C ALA A 328 -3.65 23.51 11.77
N VAL A 329 -4.03 23.14 13.00
CA VAL A 329 -5.35 22.54 13.28
C VAL A 329 -6.48 23.51 12.92
N ALA A 330 -6.35 24.78 13.26
CA ALA A 330 -7.35 25.79 12.90
C ALA A 330 -7.46 25.98 11.37
N ASN A 331 -6.33 26.02 10.66
CA ASN A 331 -6.30 26.11 9.20
C ASN A 331 -6.90 24.86 8.55
N ALA A 332 -6.56 23.66 9.05
CA ALA A 332 -7.09 22.39 8.57
C ALA A 332 -8.61 22.31 8.70
N ALA A 333 -9.20 22.90 9.76
CA ALA A 333 -10.66 22.99 9.89
C ALA A 333 -11.29 23.85 8.77
N VAL A 334 -10.64 24.95 8.40
CA VAL A 334 -11.09 25.84 7.31
C VAL A 334 -10.96 25.13 5.96
N LEU A 335 -9.80 24.55 5.66
CA LEU A 335 -9.55 23.84 4.41
C LEU A 335 -10.40 22.57 4.29
N GLY A 336 -10.63 21.88 5.41
CA GLY A 336 -11.45 20.67 5.50
C GLY A 336 -12.92 20.91 5.18
N ALA A 337 -13.45 22.09 5.51
CA ALA A 337 -14.82 22.48 5.20
C ALA A 337 -15.06 22.76 3.70
N ARG A 338 -14.02 22.69 2.85
CA ARG A 338 -14.16 22.90 1.41
C ARG A 338 -15.07 21.84 0.80
N PRO A 339 -16.12 22.22 0.05
CA PRO A 339 -16.97 21.27 -0.66
C PRO A 339 -16.20 20.60 -1.80
N LEU A 340 -16.33 19.28 -1.93
CA LEU A 340 -15.75 18.46 -3.00
C LEU A 340 -16.76 18.11 -4.09
N GLY A 341 -18.04 18.05 -3.74
CA GLY A 341 -19.13 17.65 -4.61
C GLY A 341 -20.36 17.32 -3.77
N GLN A 342 -21.34 16.67 -4.39
CA GLN A 342 -22.55 16.20 -3.71
C GLN A 342 -22.74 14.69 -3.88
N VAL A 343 -23.37 14.04 -2.90
CA VAL A 343 -23.92 12.68 -2.99
C VAL A 343 -25.44 12.75 -2.95
N THR A 344 -26.13 11.74 -3.52
CA THR A 344 -27.61 11.71 -3.56
C THR A 344 -28.26 10.88 -2.45
N ALA A 345 -27.47 10.11 -1.70
CA ALA A 345 -27.91 9.25 -0.61
C ALA A 345 -26.71 8.84 0.26
N ASP A 346 -26.97 8.29 1.45
CA ASP A 346 -25.93 7.70 2.28
C ASP A 346 -25.18 6.58 1.53
N ILE A 347 -23.86 6.53 1.70
CA ILE A 347 -23.00 5.46 1.19
C ILE A 347 -22.33 4.82 2.42
N LYS A 348 -22.87 3.69 2.86
CA LYS A 348 -22.55 3.09 4.16
C LYS A 348 -21.60 1.91 4.07
N ARG A 349 -20.82 1.71 5.13
CA ARG A 349 -20.20 0.44 5.46
C ARG A 349 -21.27 -0.59 5.82
N ALA A 350 -20.86 -1.84 6.01
CA ALA A 350 -21.77 -2.90 6.41
C ALA A 350 -21.93 -2.93 7.93
N TYR A 351 -23.15 -3.25 8.38
CA TYR A 351 -23.51 -3.27 9.79
C TYR A 351 -24.32 -4.53 10.14
N THR A 352 -24.18 -4.98 11.38
CA THR A 352 -25.04 -5.98 12.01
C THR A 352 -25.39 -5.47 13.40
N ASP A 353 -26.70 -5.37 13.70
CA ASP A 353 -27.21 -4.85 14.98
C ASP A 353 -26.59 -3.49 15.39
N GLY A 354 -26.41 -2.60 14.41
CA GLY A 354 -25.84 -1.26 14.62
C GLY A 354 -24.32 -1.21 14.78
N ASN A 355 -23.63 -2.34 14.77
CA ASN A 355 -22.17 -2.42 14.84
C ASN A 355 -21.58 -2.67 13.45
N GLU A 356 -20.43 -2.06 13.15
CA GLU A 356 -19.71 -2.32 11.89
C GLU A 356 -19.41 -3.82 11.76
N ASN A 357 -19.78 -4.40 10.62
CA ASN A 357 -19.49 -5.79 10.29
C ASN A 357 -18.66 -5.88 9.01
N ARG A 358 -17.35 -6.02 9.18
CA ARG A 358 -16.38 -6.14 8.08
C ARG A 358 -16.44 -7.49 7.34
N GLY A 359 -17.20 -8.46 7.83
CA GLY A 359 -17.43 -9.75 7.16
C GLY A 359 -18.56 -9.72 6.13
N LEU A 360 -19.22 -8.57 5.95
CA LEU A 360 -20.32 -8.37 5.01
C LEU A 360 -19.93 -7.36 3.93
N GLU A 361 -20.48 -7.55 2.74
CA GLU A 361 -20.36 -6.61 1.63
C GLU A 361 -20.99 -5.26 1.98
N SER A 362 -20.35 -4.15 1.57
CA SER A 362 -20.86 -2.80 1.81
C SER A 362 -20.94 -1.96 0.53
N PRO A 363 -21.99 -1.12 0.37
CA PRO A 363 -22.06 -0.14 -0.71
C PRO A 363 -20.85 0.79 -0.74
N LEU A 364 -20.32 1.20 0.43
CA LEU A 364 -19.13 2.06 0.49
C LEU A 364 -17.87 1.36 -0.03
N GLY A 365 -17.65 0.09 0.31
CA GLY A 365 -16.50 -0.65 -0.22
C GLY A 365 -16.54 -0.77 -1.74
N ASN A 366 -17.72 -1.07 -2.29
CA ASN A 366 -17.93 -1.11 -3.74
C ASN A 366 -17.75 0.28 -4.40
N PHE A 367 -18.25 1.33 -3.76
CA PHE A 367 -18.10 2.70 -4.25
C PHE A 367 -16.63 3.14 -4.28
N ILE A 368 -15.85 2.88 -3.23
CA ILE A 368 -14.42 3.21 -3.22
C ILE A 368 -13.64 2.37 -4.23
N ALA A 369 -14.01 1.12 -4.45
CA ALA A 369 -13.45 0.32 -5.54
C ALA A 369 -13.77 0.96 -6.93
N ASP A 370 -14.97 1.53 -7.12
CA ASP A 370 -15.30 2.27 -8.36
C ASP A 370 -14.45 3.53 -8.53
N VAL A 371 -14.23 4.27 -7.44
CA VAL A 371 -13.36 5.46 -7.41
C VAL A 371 -11.94 5.10 -7.85
N GLN A 372 -11.35 4.07 -7.24
CA GLN A 372 -10.00 3.63 -7.57
C GLN A 372 -9.91 3.11 -9.00
N LEU A 373 -10.92 2.38 -9.48
CA LEU A 373 -10.98 1.95 -10.89
C LEU A 373 -11.05 3.15 -11.83
N ASP A 374 -11.85 4.19 -11.55
CA ASP A 374 -11.92 5.39 -12.40
C ASP A 374 -10.57 6.11 -12.49
N GLY A 375 -9.84 6.18 -11.39
CA GLY A 375 -8.53 6.84 -11.30
C GLY A 375 -7.38 6.09 -11.98
N THR A 376 -7.54 4.80 -12.30
CA THR A 376 -6.46 3.91 -12.77
C THR A 376 -6.75 3.16 -14.08
N LYS A 377 -8.01 3.19 -14.57
CA LYS A 377 -8.42 2.45 -15.78
C LYS A 377 -7.73 2.90 -17.06
N ASP A 378 -7.29 4.15 -17.14
CA ASP A 378 -6.62 4.67 -18.33
C ASP A 378 -5.27 3.99 -18.52
N ALA A 379 -4.89 3.67 -19.76
CA ALA A 379 -3.68 2.90 -20.06
C ALA A 379 -2.39 3.54 -19.51
N GLY A 380 -2.31 4.87 -19.50
CA GLY A 380 -1.18 5.62 -18.94
C GLY A 380 -1.18 5.71 -17.40
N ARG A 381 -2.24 5.23 -16.73
CA ARG A 381 -2.45 5.32 -15.27
C ARG A 381 -2.56 3.94 -14.60
N GLY A 382 -2.12 2.89 -15.30
CA GLY A 382 -2.11 1.51 -14.79
C GLY A 382 -2.95 0.55 -15.63
N GLY A 383 -3.92 1.05 -16.39
CA GLY A 383 -4.80 0.25 -17.24
C GLY A 383 -5.70 -0.72 -16.47
N ALA A 384 -6.11 -0.34 -15.25
CA ALA A 384 -6.86 -1.22 -14.36
C ALA A 384 -8.20 -1.67 -14.96
N GLN A 385 -8.55 -2.94 -14.73
CA GLN A 385 -9.79 -3.56 -15.17
C GLN A 385 -10.69 -3.95 -13.98
N ILE A 386 -10.08 -4.19 -12.82
CA ILE A 386 -10.71 -4.63 -11.59
C ILE A 386 -10.12 -3.80 -10.45
N ALA A 387 -10.93 -3.38 -9.48
CA ALA A 387 -10.43 -2.83 -8.21
C ALA A 387 -10.95 -3.61 -7.01
N PHE A 388 -10.09 -3.72 -5.98
CA PHE A 388 -10.43 -4.29 -4.67
C PHE A 388 -10.19 -3.28 -3.56
N MET A 389 -11.13 -3.22 -2.61
CA MET A 389 -11.03 -2.38 -1.42
C MET A 389 -11.30 -3.20 -0.16
N ASN A 390 -10.39 -3.17 0.81
CA ASN A 390 -10.60 -3.85 2.08
C ASN A 390 -11.53 -3.03 2.99
N PRO A 391 -12.40 -3.70 3.78
CA PRO A 391 -13.33 -3.01 4.66
C PRO A 391 -12.60 -2.28 5.81
N GLY A 392 -11.39 -2.72 6.18
CA GLY A 392 -10.59 -2.09 7.23
C GLY A 392 -10.04 -0.71 6.90
N GLY A 393 -9.83 -0.45 5.59
CA GLY A 393 -9.41 0.84 5.06
C GLY A 393 -10.50 1.92 5.07
N LEU A 394 -11.76 1.54 5.30
CA LEU A 394 -12.92 2.44 5.37
C LEU A 394 -13.24 2.75 6.84
N ARG A 395 -13.16 4.01 7.24
CA ARG A 395 -13.16 4.38 8.68
C ARG A 395 -14.47 4.98 9.16
N THR A 396 -15.24 5.59 8.27
CA THR A 396 -16.59 6.07 8.53
C THR A 396 -17.46 5.94 7.28
N ASP A 397 -18.77 6.07 7.45
CA ASP A 397 -19.71 6.18 6.35
C ASP A 397 -19.61 7.55 5.67
N LEU A 398 -19.93 7.61 4.38
CA LEU A 398 -20.13 8.89 3.68
C LEU A 398 -21.63 9.20 3.70
N LEU A 399 -22.04 10.06 4.62
CA LEU A 399 -23.46 10.32 4.90
C LEU A 399 -24.02 11.46 4.05
N TYR A 400 -25.29 11.36 3.71
CA TYR A 400 -26.01 12.39 2.98
C TYR A 400 -26.45 13.52 3.92
N ALA A 401 -25.88 14.70 3.73
CA ALA A 401 -26.37 15.94 4.34
C ALA A 401 -27.62 16.46 3.61
N PRO A 402 -28.46 17.32 4.22
CA PRO A 402 -29.66 17.86 3.55
C PRO A 402 -29.42 18.55 2.20
N ASP A 403 -28.25 19.15 2.01
CA ASP A 403 -27.80 19.77 0.75
C ASP A 403 -26.96 18.83 -0.14
N GLY A 404 -26.77 17.58 0.32
CA GLY A 404 -25.98 16.54 -0.31
C GLY A 404 -24.48 16.81 -0.33
N VAL A 405 -23.98 17.93 0.22
CA VAL A 405 -22.58 18.33 0.09
C VAL A 405 -21.67 17.39 0.86
N VAL A 406 -20.59 16.97 0.20
CA VAL A 406 -19.46 16.27 0.82
C VAL A 406 -18.28 17.24 0.91
N THR A 407 -17.77 17.40 2.12
CA THR A 407 -16.57 18.18 2.42
C THR A 407 -15.30 17.35 2.30
N TYR A 408 -14.16 18.03 2.21
CA TYR A 408 -12.86 17.34 2.24
C TYR A 408 -12.67 16.56 3.55
N SER A 409 -13.03 17.15 4.70
CA SER A 409 -12.89 16.45 5.99
C SER A 409 -13.72 15.17 6.07
N GLU A 410 -14.90 15.14 5.45
CA GLU A 410 -15.73 13.93 5.39
C GLU A 410 -15.09 12.87 4.49
N ALA A 411 -14.59 13.25 3.31
CA ALA A 411 -13.87 12.34 2.43
C ALA A 411 -12.59 11.78 3.09
N PHE A 412 -11.78 12.63 3.74
CA PHE A 412 -10.61 12.21 4.50
C PHE A 412 -11.00 11.24 5.62
N SER A 413 -12.08 11.52 6.35
CA SER A 413 -12.52 10.64 7.44
C SER A 413 -12.93 9.25 6.96
N VAL A 414 -13.35 9.11 5.69
CA VAL A 414 -13.61 7.80 5.08
C VAL A 414 -12.31 7.04 4.80
N GLN A 415 -11.32 7.69 4.18
CA GLN A 415 -10.02 7.12 3.81
C GLN A 415 -8.84 7.94 4.37
N PRO A 416 -8.55 7.83 5.69
CA PRO A 416 -7.61 8.74 6.36
C PRO A 416 -6.14 8.30 6.25
N PHE A 417 -5.87 7.25 5.48
CA PHE A 417 -4.54 6.63 5.41
C PHE A 417 -3.68 7.24 4.31
N SER A 418 -4.29 7.92 3.34
CA SER A 418 -3.58 8.43 2.16
C SER A 418 -2.74 7.33 1.50
N ASN A 419 -3.29 6.11 1.41
CA ASN A 419 -2.57 4.99 0.80
C ASN A 419 -2.38 5.28 -0.69
N ASP A 420 -1.20 4.99 -1.23
CA ASP A 420 -1.05 4.93 -2.68
C ASP A 420 -1.99 3.90 -3.30
N VAL A 421 -2.35 4.12 -4.56
CA VAL A 421 -3.18 3.19 -5.33
C VAL A 421 -2.31 2.52 -6.38
N ILE A 422 -2.13 1.20 -6.21
CA ILE A 422 -1.22 0.38 -7.01
C ILE A 422 -2.03 -0.49 -7.95
N THR A 423 -1.71 -0.43 -9.24
CA THR A 423 -2.20 -1.38 -10.24
C THR A 423 -1.13 -2.42 -10.56
N GLN A 424 -1.51 -3.70 -10.54
CA GLN A 424 -0.62 -4.83 -10.79
C GLN A 424 -1.30 -5.91 -11.63
N THR A 425 -0.51 -6.83 -12.18
CA THR A 425 -0.97 -7.93 -13.03
C THR A 425 -1.22 -9.16 -12.16
N LEU A 426 -2.41 -9.74 -12.29
CA LEU A 426 -2.78 -11.02 -11.68
C LEU A 426 -3.41 -11.96 -12.71
N THR A 427 -3.20 -13.25 -12.56
CA THR A 427 -3.96 -14.28 -13.29
C THR A 427 -5.37 -14.41 -12.73
N GLY A 428 -6.32 -14.93 -13.53
CA GLY A 428 -7.66 -15.24 -13.03
C GLY A 428 -7.66 -16.23 -11.85
N ALA A 429 -6.71 -17.18 -11.83
CA ALA A 429 -6.51 -18.09 -10.70
C ALA A 429 -6.08 -17.34 -9.42
N GLN A 430 -5.16 -16.38 -9.54
CA GLN A 430 -4.78 -15.51 -8.42
C GLN A 430 -5.95 -14.65 -7.97
N ILE A 431 -6.78 -14.12 -8.88
CA ILE A 431 -7.99 -13.36 -8.51
C ILE A 431 -8.95 -14.22 -7.69
N LYS A 432 -9.21 -15.48 -8.09
CA LYS A 432 -10.00 -16.42 -7.26
C LYS A 432 -9.37 -16.55 -5.87
N GLN A 433 -8.06 -16.77 -5.81
CA GLN A 433 -7.35 -16.96 -4.55
C GLN A 433 -7.46 -15.71 -3.64
N VAL A 434 -7.36 -14.50 -4.19
CA VAL A 434 -7.59 -13.25 -3.44
C VAL A 434 -9.00 -13.20 -2.86
N LEU A 435 -10.01 -13.63 -3.62
CA LEU A 435 -11.37 -13.72 -3.10
C LEU A 435 -11.53 -14.79 -2.00
N GLU A 436 -10.79 -15.90 -2.06
CA GLU A 436 -10.76 -16.94 -1.01
C GLU A 436 -10.08 -16.43 0.27
N GLU A 437 -9.08 -15.55 0.14
CA GLU A 437 -8.36 -14.94 1.27
C GLU A 437 -9.25 -14.03 2.13
N GLN A 438 -10.45 -13.67 1.67
CA GLN A 438 -11.46 -13.00 2.50
C GLN A 438 -11.77 -13.78 3.78
N TRP A 439 -11.70 -15.12 3.73
CA TRP A 439 -11.78 -15.99 4.91
C TRP A 439 -10.41 -16.16 5.54
N GLN A 440 -10.24 -15.46 6.67
CA GLN A 440 -8.95 -15.22 7.29
C GLN A 440 -8.38 -16.49 7.94
N PRO A 441 -7.04 -16.59 8.13
CA PRO A 441 -6.43 -17.71 8.83
C PRO A 441 -6.99 -17.92 10.24
N GLU A 442 -6.92 -19.16 10.74
CA GLU A 442 -7.30 -19.48 12.11
C GLU A 442 -6.48 -18.63 13.11
N GLY A 443 -7.14 -18.09 14.14
CA GLY A 443 -6.53 -17.20 15.12
C GLY A 443 -6.54 -15.70 14.74
N ALA A 444 -6.96 -15.35 13.52
CA ALA A 444 -7.16 -13.94 13.16
C ALA A 444 -8.24 -13.28 14.04
N SER A 445 -8.04 -12.01 14.40
CA SER A 445 -8.99 -11.24 15.23
C SER A 445 -10.34 -11.05 14.57
N ARG A 446 -10.40 -11.16 13.23
CA ARG A 446 -11.62 -11.14 12.43
C ARG A 446 -11.61 -12.36 11.51
N PRO A 447 -12.64 -13.23 11.55
CA PRO A 447 -12.67 -14.45 10.74
C PRO A 447 -12.90 -14.19 9.24
N LYS A 448 -13.43 -13.01 8.90
CA LYS A 448 -13.70 -12.61 7.51
C LYS A 448 -13.52 -11.12 7.30
N LEU A 449 -12.93 -10.76 6.16
CA LEU A 449 -12.81 -9.41 5.65
C LEU A 449 -13.36 -9.37 4.23
N HIS A 450 -14.59 -8.89 4.06
CA HIS A 450 -15.30 -8.91 2.79
C HIS A 450 -14.85 -7.71 1.92
N LEU A 451 -14.21 -8.00 0.79
CA LEU A 451 -13.70 -7.00 -0.14
C LEU A 451 -14.86 -6.27 -0.84
N GLY A 452 -14.75 -4.95 -0.93
CA GLY A 452 -15.45 -4.19 -1.95
C GLY A 452 -14.83 -4.49 -3.31
N VAL A 453 -15.68 -4.66 -4.33
CA VAL A 453 -15.25 -4.98 -5.70
C VAL A 453 -15.80 -3.94 -6.67
N SER A 454 -15.03 -3.57 -7.70
CA SER A 454 -15.42 -2.54 -8.66
C SER A 454 -16.59 -2.95 -9.57
N LYS A 455 -17.25 -1.96 -10.16
CA LYS A 455 -18.38 -2.11 -11.06
C LYS A 455 -18.00 -2.99 -12.24
N GLY A 456 -18.90 -3.89 -12.60
CA GLY A 456 -18.68 -4.90 -13.64
C GLY A 456 -18.08 -6.20 -13.11
N PHE A 457 -17.44 -6.20 -11.94
CA PHE A 457 -16.97 -7.43 -11.30
C PHE A 457 -18.07 -8.03 -10.42
N SER A 458 -18.29 -9.35 -10.52
CA SER A 458 -19.18 -10.06 -9.58
C SER A 458 -18.77 -11.52 -9.40
N TYR A 459 -19.14 -12.11 -8.26
CA TYR A 459 -18.86 -13.52 -7.95
C TYR A 459 -19.88 -14.09 -6.96
N ARG A 460 -19.90 -15.41 -6.82
CA ARG A 460 -20.66 -16.15 -5.81
C ARG A 460 -19.75 -16.97 -4.92
N TYR A 461 -20.21 -17.24 -3.70
CA TYR A 461 -19.46 -18.01 -2.72
C TYR A 461 -20.35 -18.84 -1.80
N VAL A 462 -19.78 -19.83 -1.12
CA VAL A 462 -20.43 -20.67 -0.10
C VAL A 462 -19.82 -20.34 1.26
N GLU A 463 -20.61 -19.76 2.16
CA GLU A 463 -20.11 -19.26 3.45
C GLU A 463 -19.49 -20.39 4.31
N ASP A 464 -20.15 -21.54 4.41
CA ASP A 464 -19.75 -22.65 5.28
C ASP A 464 -18.78 -23.65 4.61
N ALA A 465 -18.21 -23.31 3.45
CA ALA A 465 -17.23 -24.17 2.79
C ALA A 465 -15.90 -24.22 3.57
N PRO A 466 -15.05 -25.24 3.35
CA PRO A 466 -13.69 -25.23 3.87
C PRO A 466 -12.89 -24.04 3.32
N ARG A 467 -11.96 -23.50 4.12
CA ARG A 467 -11.07 -22.41 3.72
C ARG A 467 -10.35 -22.75 2.41
N GLY A 468 -10.40 -21.82 1.44
CA GLY A 468 -9.85 -22.01 0.09
C GLY A 468 -10.84 -22.63 -0.92
N SER A 469 -12.08 -22.91 -0.50
CA SER A 469 -13.15 -23.45 -1.35
C SER A 469 -14.47 -22.72 -1.20
N HIS A 470 -14.47 -21.49 -0.69
CA HIS A 470 -15.67 -20.67 -0.58
C HIS A 470 -16.10 -20.14 -1.93
N VAL A 471 -15.17 -19.68 -2.77
CA VAL A 471 -15.48 -18.99 -4.02
C VAL A 471 -15.79 -20.00 -5.12
N ILE A 472 -16.97 -19.84 -5.73
CA ILE A 472 -17.39 -20.65 -6.88
C ILE A 472 -16.68 -20.07 -8.12
N ALA A 473 -15.60 -20.68 -8.61
CA ALA A 473 -14.77 -20.06 -9.65
C ALA A 473 -15.51 -19.84 -10.97
N GLY A 474 -16.46 -20.72 -11.29
CA GLY A 474 -17.39 -20.57 -12.42
C GLY A 474 -18.23 -19.29 -12.42
N SER A 475 -18.45 -18.71 -11.25
CA SER A 475 -19.31 -17.53 -11.07
C SER A 475 -18.58 -16.19 -11.17
N ILE A 476 -17.23 -16.21 -11.23
CA ILE A 476 -16.43 -14.97 -11.26
C ILE A 476 -16.54 -14.35 -12.65
N THR A 477 -17.12 -13.16 -12.73
CA THR A 477 -17.31 -12.44 -13.98
C THR A 477 -16.79 -11.00 -13.91
N LEU A 478 -16.32 -10.52 -15.06
CA LEU A 478 -15.99 -9.12 -15.33
C LEU A 478 -16.80 -8.68 -16.55
N ASN A 479 -17.64 -7.65 -16.39
CA ASN A 479 -18.58 -7.14 -17.38
C ASN A 479 -19.48 -8.23 -17.99
N GLY A 480 -19.93 -9.17 -17.13
CA GLY A 480 -20.76 -10.31 -17.53
C GLY A 480 -19.99 -11.42 -18.26
N GLN A 481 -18.70 -11.25 -18.53
CA GLN A 481 -17.84 -12.28 -19.09
C GLN A 481 -17.09 -13.02 -17.99
N ARG A 482 -17.06 -14.34 -18.06
CA ARG A 482 -16.34 -15.15 -17.10
C ARG A 482 -14.84 -14.87 -17.14
N ILE A 483 -14.22 -14.80 -15.96
CA ILE A 483 -12.76 -14.70 -15.83
C ILE A 483 -12.12 -16.05 -16.20
N SER A 484 -11.13 -16.01 -17.10
CA SER A 484 -10.31 -17.18 -17.43
C SER A 484 -9.24 -17.37 -16.35
N PRO A 485 -9.10 -18.57 -15.77
CA PRO A 485 -8.08 -18.82 -14.75
C PRO A 485 -6.64 -18.55 -15.21
N THR A 486 -6.36 -18.68 -16.51
CA THR A 486 -5.01 -18.54 -17.08
C THR A 486 -4.76 -17.21 -17.76
N ALA A 487 -5.80 -16.39 -17.97
CA ALA A 487 -5.61 -15.05 -18.49
C ALA A 487 -5.12 -14.11 -17.39
N THR A 488 -4.41 -13.05 -17.79
CA THR A 488 -3.94 -11.99 -16.91
C THR A 488 -4.87 -10.78 -16.96
N TYR A 489 -4.99 -10.09 -15.83
CA TYR A 489 -5.85 -8.93 -15.63
C TYR A 489 -5.08 -7.87 -14.86
N ARG A 490 -5.35 -6.59 -15.18
CA ARG A 490 -4.84 -5.45 -14.41
C ARG A 490 -5.78 -5.18 -13.23
N VAL A 491 -5.26 -5.34 -12.02
CA VAL A 491 -6.01 -5.21 -10.77
C VAL A 491 -5.43 -4.08 -9.95
N THR A 492 -6.26 -3.13 -9.54
CA THR A 492 -5.87 -2.02 -8.67
C THR A 492 -6.37 -2.21 -7.24
N SER A 493 -5.59 -1.76 -6.27
CA SER A 493 -6.00 -1.67 -4.86
C SER A 493 -5.17 -0.62 -4.14
N ASN A 494 -5.52 -0.29 -2.89
CA ASN A 494 -4.60 0.47 -2.04
C ASN A 494 -3.28 -0.29 -1.80
N SER A 495 -2.21 0.44 -1.50
CA SER A 495 -0.85 -0.07 -1.33
C SER A 495 -0.74 -1.13 -0.23
N PHE A 496 -1.46 -0.94 0.89
CA PHE A 496 -1.55 -1.91 1.98
C PHE A 496 -2.02 -3.29 1.47
N LEU A 497 -3.12 -3.33 0.73
CA LEU A 497 -3.61 -4.57 0.11
C LEU A 497 -2.65 -5.10 -0.97
N ALA A 498 -2.11 -4.21 -1.81
CA ALA A 498 -1.20 -4.60 -2.88
C ALA A 498 0.11 -5.21 -2.36
N ALA A 499 0.52 -4.90 -1.13
CA ALA A 499 1.65 -5.51 -0.43
C ALA A 499 1.30 -6.85 0.25
N GLY A 500 0.03 -7.27 0.24
CA GLY A 500 -0.45 -8.49 0.88
C GLY A 500 -1.00 -8.30 2.30
N GLY A 501 -1.26 -7.06 2.71
CA GLY A 501 -1.90 -6.73 3.98
C GLY A 501 -3.26 -7.40 4.17
N ASP A 502 -3.76 -7.44 5.41
CA ASP A 502 -5.01 -8.14 5.78
C ASP A 502 -5.02 -9.65 5.38
N ASN A 503 -3.84 -10.27 5.35
CA ASN A 503 -3.61 -11.67 4.91
C ASN A 503 -3.99 -11.95 3.44
N PHE A 504 -4.12 -10.92 2.61
CA PHE A 504 -4.34 -11.08 1.16
C PHE A 504 -3.01 -11.35 0.43
N THR A 505 -2.28 -12.37 0.87
CA THR A 505 -0.89 -12.64 0.43
C THR A 505 -0.75 -12.79 -1.08
N THR A 506 -1.81 -13.22 -1.76
CA THR A 506 -1.80 -13.37 -3.22
C THR A 506 -1.78 -12.02 -3.94
N LEU A 507 -2.35 -10.96 -3.37
CA LEU A 507 -2.17 -9.60 -3.89
C LEU A 507 -0.70 -9.17 -3.84
N GLY A 508 0.05 -9.55 -2.79
CA GLY A 508 1.49 -9.29 -2.67
C GLY A 508 2.35 -9.92 -3.76
N GLN A 509 1.81 -10.89 -4.52
CA GLN A 509 2.52 -11.60 -5.59
C GLN A 509 2.28 -11.00 -6.99
N GLY A 510 1.54 -9.88 -7.09
CA GLY A 510 1.27 -9.24 -8.37
C GLY A 510 2.53 -8.71 -9.04
N THR A 511 2.57 -8.79 -10.38
CA THR A 511 3.70 -8.31 -11.19
C THR A 511 3.37 -7.00 -11.90
N ASP A 512 4.34 -6.36 -12.56
CA ASP A 512 4.15 -5.13 -13.33
C ASP A 512 3.43 -4.04 -12.53
N ARG A 513 3.91 -3.81 -11.30
CA ARG A 513 3.34 -2.83 -10.37
C ARG A 513 3.53 -1.43 -10.94
N VAL A 514 2.46 -0.64 -10.92
CA VAL A 514 2.46 0.76 -11.33
C VAL A 514 1.63 1.54 -10.32
N THR A 515 2.19 2.63 -9.81
CA THR A 515 1.44 3.66 -9.08
C THR A 515 1.15 4.84 -10.00
N THR A 516 0.05 5.53 -9.75
CA THR A 516 -0.21 6.85 -10.38
C THR A 516 0.51 7.98 -9.64
N GLY A 517 0.97 7.71 -8.41
CA GLY A 517 1.35 8.67 -7.38
C GLY A 517 0.21 9.53 -6.84
N ASP A 518 -1.03 9.26 -7.26
CA ASP A 518 -2.20 9.72 -6.51
C ASP A 518 -2.51 8.70 -5.40
N ASN A 519 -2.77 9.23 -4.21
CA ASN A 519 -3.32 8.43 -3.11
C ASN A 519 -4.83 8.28 -3.21
N ASP A 520 -5.35 7.37 -2.39
CA ASP A 520 -6.75 6.97 -2.37
C ASP A 520 -7.72 8.14 -2.11
N LEU A 521 -7.37 9.07 -1.22
CA LEU A 521 -8.12 10.29 -0.98
C LEU A 521 -8.12 11.24 -2.19
N THR A 522 -6.97 11.42 -2.84
CA THR A 522 -6.87 12.26 -4.04
C THR A 522 -7.81 11.76 -5.12
N MET A 523 -7.86 10.43 -5.34
CA MET A 523 -8.81 9.82 -6.28
C MET A 523 -10.27 10.06 -5.87
N LEU A 524 -10.61 9.93 -4.58
CA LEU A 524 -11.97 10.22 -4.10
C LEU A 524 -12.36 11.69 -4.32
N THR A 525 -11.46 12.63 -4.03
CA THR A 525 -11.74 14.06 -4.24
C THR A 525 -11.95 14.38 -5.71
N ALA A 526 -11.12 13.83 -6.61
CA ALA A 526 -11.25 14.01 -8.05
C ALA A 526 -12.55 13.39 -8.59
N TYR A 527 -12.93 12.21 -8.07
CA TYR A 527 -14.18 11.54 -8.46
C TYR A 527 -15.41 12.35 -8.05
N LEU A 528 -15.46 12.84 -6.80
CA LEU A 528 -16.56 13.67 -6.31
C LEU A 528 -16.69 14.96 -7.14
N ALA A 529 -15.58 15.62 -7.48
CA ALA A 529 -15.59 16.81 -8.30
C ALA A 529 -16.09 16.53 -9.72
N LYS A 530 -15.71 15.39 -10.31
CA LYS A 530 -16.03 15.00 -11.68
C LYS A 530 -17.47 14.55 -11.88
N TYR A 531 -18.05 13.84 -10.90
CA TYR A 531 -19.34 13.16 -11.05
C TYR A 531 -20.45 13.73 -10.15
N SER A 532 -20.29 14.93 -9.60
CA SER A 532 -21.28 15.58 -8.73
C SER A 532 -22.59 15.93 -9.46
N PRO A 533 -23.78 15.57 -8.94
CA PRO A 533 -24.00 14.75 -7.74
C PRO A 533 -23.78 13.26 -8.01
N VAL A 534 -23.08 12.59 -7.09
CA VAL A 534 -22.74 11.18 -7.16
C VAL A 534 -23.87 10.31 -6.59
N THR A 535 -24.27 9.30 -7.36
CA THR A 535 -25.15 8.22 -6.90
C THR A 535 -24.36 6.91 -6.89
N ALA A 536 -24.04 6.42 -5.69
CA ALA A 536 -23.39 5.11 -5.54
C ALA A 536 -24.37 3.96 -5.77
N ASP A 537 -23.90 2.91 -6.42
CA ASP A 537 -24.64 1.67 -6.60
C ASP A 537 -24.75 0.92 -5.27
N GLN A 538 -25.98 0.70 -4.83
CA GLN A 538 -26.29 0.03 -3.56
C GLN A 538 -26.44 -1.49 -3.72
N ALA A 539 -26.44 -2.01 -4.95
CA ALA A 539 -26.61 -3.42 -5.19
C ALA A 539 -25.36 -4.22 -4.78
N PRO A 540 -25.55 -5.40 -4.15
CA PRO A 540 -24.44 -6.30 -3.90
C PRO A 540 -23.88 -6.84 -5.22
N ARG A 541 -22.56 -6.99 -5.26
CA ARG A 541 -21.74 -7.52 -6.35
C ARG A 541 -21.22 -8.92 -6.01
N SER A 542 -21.41 -9.38 -4.78
CA SER A 542 -21.24 -10.76 -4.37
C SER A 542 -22.57 -11.39 -3.92
N ALA A 543 -22.70 -12.71 -4.03
CA ALA A 543 -23.88 -13.41 -3.55
C ALA A 543 -23.55 -14.80 -2.99
N VAL A 544 -24.29 -15.23 -1.98
CA VAL A 544 -24.22 -16.61 -1.47
C VAL A 544 -24.78 -17.55 -2.53
N GLY A 545 -23.94 -18.48 -3.01
CA GLY A 545 -24.32 -19.60 -3.88
C GLY A 545 -24.83 -20.80 -3.07
N PRO A 546 -25.40 -21.82 -3.74
CA PRO A 546 -25.85 -23.03 -3.07
C PRO A 546 -24.67 -23.77 -2.43
N ALA A 547 -24.80 -24.17 -1.17
CA ALA A 547 -23.76 -24.91 -0.48
C ALA A 547 -23.59 -26.32 -1.07
N CYS A 548 -22.34 -26.69 -1.37
CA CYS A 548 -22.01 -28.04 -1.80
C CYS A 548 -22.28 -29.02 -0.64
N THR A 549 -23.18 -29.98 -0.83
CA THR A 549 -23.38 -31.06 0.15
C THR A 549 -22.21 -32.05 0.15
N GLN A 550 -21.44 -32.09 -0.93
CA GLN A 550 -20.21 -32.87 -1.04
C GLN A 550 -19.24 -32.18 -2.00
N SER A 551 -17.98 -32.05 -1.62
CA SER A 551 -16.90 -31.56 -2.49
C SER A 551 -15.96 -32.69 -2.89
N VAL A 552 -15.55 -32.72 -4.16
CA VAL A 552 -14.66 -33.70 -4.76
C VAL A 552 -13.46 -32.97 -5.35
N THR A 553 -12.27 -33.22 -4.80
CA THR A 553 -10.98 -32.69 -5.26
C THR A 553 -10.01 -33.85 -5.53
N GLY A 554 -8.85 -33.57 -6.14
CA GLY A 554 -7.81 -34.58 -6.37
C GLY A 554 -8.19 -35.63 -7.44
N THR A 555 -7.78 -36.90 -7.26
CA THR A 555 -8.09 -37.97 -8.24
C THR A 555 -9.09 -38.97 -7.68
N VAL A 556 -10.23 -39.11 -8.37
CA VAL A 556 -11.22 -40.17 -8.10
C VAL A 556 -11.03 -41.30 -9.10
N LYS A 557 -10.90 -42.54 -8.60
CA LYS A 557 -10.81 -43.74 -9.44
C LYS A 557 -12.21 -44.32 -9.67
N GLY A 558 -12.59 -44.52 -10.93
CA GLY A 558 -13.89 -45.11 -11.29
C GLY A 558 -15.00 -44.08 -11.50
N ALA A 559 -16.23 -44.58 -11.63
CA ALA A 559 -17.42 -43.76 -11.85
C ALA A 559 -17.86 -43.05 -10.56
N LEU A 560 -18.42 -41.84 -10.71
CA LEU A 560 -19.00 -41.04 -9.63
C LEU A 560 -20.51 -40.96 -9.81
N THR A 561 -21.27 -41.34 -8.79
CA THR A 561 -22.73 -41.20 -8.79
C THR A 561 -23.13 -40.12 -7.81
N VAL A 562 -23.82 -39.09 -8.31
CA VAL A 562 -24.39 -37.98 -7.54
C VAL A 562 -25.84 -38.33 -7.23
N SER A 563 -26.07 -38.85 -6.03
CA SER A 563 -27.36 -39.45 -5.65
C SER A 563 -28.37 -38.47 -5.06
N SER A 564 -27.89 -37.40 -4.41
CA SER A 564 -28.72 -36.36 -3.77
C SER A 564 -27.87 -35.13 -3.45
N GLY A 565 -28.53 -34.00 -3.18
CA GLY A 565 -27.84 -32.76 -2.81
C GLY A 565 -27.05 -32.16 -3.98
N LEU A 566 -26.12 -31.25 -3.67
CA LEU A 566 -25.21 -30.62 -4.62
C LEU A 566 -23.79 -31.18 -4.45
N VAL A 567 -23.29 -31.89 -5.47
CA VAL A 567 -21.90 -32.34 -5.51
C VAL A 567 -21.07 -31.35 -6.33
N CYS A 568 -20.01 -30.81 -5.75
CA CYS A 568 -19.08 -29.90 -6.41
C CYS A 568 -17.75 -30.63 -6.69
N VAL A 569 -17.39 -30.74 -7.97
CA VAL A 569 -16.13 -31.32 -8.43
C VAL A 569 -15.20 -30.17 -8.81
N ASP A 570 -14.21 -29.89 -7.97
CA ASP A 570 -13.34 -28.71 -8.10
C ASP A 570 -11.91 -29.15 -8.45
N GLY A 571 -11.45 -28.81 -9.66
CA GLY A 571 -10.12 -29.13 -10.19
C GLY A 571 -9.80 -30.64 -10.30
N ALA A 572 -10.75 -31.52 -10.01
CA ALA A 572 -10.48 -32.95 -9.82
C ALA A 572 -10.31 -33.72 -11.14
N THR A 573 -9.61 -34.85 -11.06
CA THR A 573 -9.58 -35.88 -12.12
C THR A 573 -10.48 -37.05 -11.74
N VAL A 574 -11.62 -37.20 -12.40
CA VAL A 574 -12.53 -38.34 -12.25
C VAL A 574 -12.23 -39.36 -13.34
N ARG A 575 -11.67 -40.52 -12.98
CA ARG A 575 -11.33 -41.60 -13.91
C ARG A 575 -12.53 -42.53 -14.18
N GLY A 576 -13.61 -41.96 -14.68
CA GLY A 576 -14.84 -42.66 -14.99
C GLY A 576 -15.97 -41.70 -15.34
N ALA A 577 -17.16 -42.25 -15.58
CA ALA A 577 -18.36 -41.46 -15.86
C ALA A 577 -18.92 -40.81 -14.59
N ILE A 578 -19.57 -39.65 -14.74
CA ILE A 578 -20.38 -39.02 -13.69
C ILE A 578 -21.86 -39.23 -14.03
N THR A 579 -22.63 -39.75 -13.07
CA THR A 579 -24.09 -39.94 -13.21
C THR A 579 -24.82 -39.16 -12.13
N VAL A 580 -25.68 -38.22 -12.53
CA VAL A 580 -26.52 -37.42 -11.65
C VAL A 580 -27.92 -38.01 -11.63
N LEU A 581 -28.36 -38.43 -10.45
CA LEU A 581 -29.69 -39.01 -10.25
C LEU A 581 -30.76 -37.91 -10.15
N PRO A 582 -32.05 -38.27 -10.35
CA PRO A 582 -33.16 -37.32 -10.27
C PRO A 582 -33.15 -36.48 -8.99
N GLY A 583 -33.28 -35.15 -9.14
CA GLY A 583 -33.31 -34.19 -8.04
C GLY A 583 -31.96 -33.82 -7.44
N ALA A 584 -30.87 -34.48 -7.84
CA ALA A 584 -29.52 -34.10 -7.41
C ALA A 584 -28.92 -33.02 -8.34
N SER A 585 -27.94 -32.28 -7.83
CA SER A 585 -27.24 -31.21 -8.53
C SER A 585 -25.73 -31.50 -8.64
N LEU A 586 -25.12 -31.02 -9.71
CA LEU A 586 -23.69 -31.18 -9.98
C LEU A 586 -23.10 -29.85 -10.43
N ILE A 587 -22.03 -29.41 -9.77
CA ILE A 587 -21.14 -28.37 -10.27
C ILE A 587 -19.79 -29.03 -10.58
N VAL A 588 -19.24 -28.85 -11.77
CA VAL A 588 -17.87 -29.24 -12.14
C VAL A 588 -17.12 -27.99 -12.53
N ASP A 589 -16.08 -27.63 -11.79
CA ASP A 589 -15.23 -26.48 -12.04
C ASP A 589 -13.79 -26.93 -12.35
N GLY A 590 -13.35 -26.74 -13.59
CA GLY A 590 -12.06 -27.22 -14.09
C GLY A 590 -11.93 -28.75 -14.12
N GLY A 591 -10.70 -29.24 -14.03
CA GLY A 591 -10.40 -30.67 -13.92
C GLY A 591 -10.64 -31.50 -15.19
N THR A 592 -10.60 -32.83 -15.03
CA THR A 592 -10.80 -33.80 -16.12
C THR A 592 -11.76 -34.92 -15.71
N VAL A 593 -12.81 -35.12 -16.50
CA VAL A 593 -13.71 -36.28 -16.41
C VAL A 593 -13.40 -37.24 -17.54
N GLN A 594 -12.79 -38.38 -17.20
CA GLN A 594 -12.43 -39.44 -18.16
C GLN A 594 -13.62 -40.38 -18.40
N GLY A 595 -14.74 -39.82 -18.81
CA GLY A 595 -15.98 -40.54 -19.05
C GLY A 595 -17.10 -39.61 -19.50
N ALA A 596 -18.30 -40.16 -19.62
CA ALA A 596 -19.51 -39.38 -19.91
C ALA A 596 -20.03 -38.69 -18.64
N ILE A 597 -20.74 -37.57 -18.81
CA ILE A 597 -21.54 -36.95 -17.75
C ILE A 597 -23.00 -37.10 -18.14
N THR A 598 -23.79 -37.79 -17.32
CA THR A 598 -25.22 -38.03 -17.58
C THR A 598 -26.03 -37.51 -16.41
N ALA A 599 -27.08 -36.73 -16.69
CA ALA A 599 -28.05 -36.30 -15.69
C ALA A 599 -29.46 -36.58 -16.21
N LEU A 600 -30.24 -37.35 -15.44
CA LEU A 600 -31.65 -37.60 -15.72
C LEU A 600 -32.47 -36.92 -14.63
N PHE A 601 -33.23 -35.90 -15.00
CA PHE A 601 -34.05 -35.09 -14.10
C PHE A 601 -33.25 -34.42 -12.96
N GLY A 602 -32.02 -33.98 -13.25
CA GLY A 602 -31.19 -33.24 -12.29
C GLY A 602 -31.81 -31.89 -11.90
N ALA A 603 -31.55 -31.45 -10.67
CA ALA A 603 -32.04 -30.17 -10.17
C ALA A 603 -31.24 -29.00 -10.76
N GLU A 604 -29.91 -29.07 -10.77
CA GLU A 604 -29.02 -28.08 -11.41
C GLU A 604 -27.75 -28.78 -11.91
N VAL A 605 -27.27 -28.43 -13.10
CA VAL A 605 -26.00 -28.96 -13.62
C VAL A 605 -25.16 -27.84 -14.22
N GLU A 606 -24.03 -27.56 -13.60
CA GLU A 606 -23.03 -26.63 -14.08
C GLU A 606 -21.72 -27.36 -14.38
N ILE A 607 -21.16 -27.16 -15.58
CA ILE A 607 -19.89 -27.74 -16.01
C ILE A 607 -19.07 -26.63 -16.65
N THR A 608 -17.94 -26.32 -16.06
CA THR A 608 -17.35 -25.01 -16.17
C THR A 608 -15.84 -25.22 -16.27
N GLY A 609 -15.23 -24.94 -17.42
CA GLY A 609 -13.78 -25.11 -17.67
C GLY A 609 -13.25 -26.55 -17.70
N ALA A 610 -14.10 -27.56 -17.62
CA ALA A 610 -13.69 -28.97 -17.51
C ALA A 610 -13.30 -29.61 -18.85
N THR A 611 -12.38 -30.57 -18.82
CA THR A 611 -12.15 -31.50 -19.94
C THR A 611 -12.97 -32.77 -19.75
N VAL A 612 -13.93 -33.04 -20.62
CA VAL A 612 -14.78 -34.25 -20.58
C VAL A 612 -14.44 -35.14 -21.78
N THR A 613 -13.93 -36.35 -21.54
CA THR A 613 -13.52 -37.25 -22.63
C THR A 613 -14.69 -37.99 -23.27
N GLY A 614 -15.82 -38.10 -22.57
CA GLY A 614 -17.06 -38.70 -23.06
C GLY A 614 -18.09 -37.67 -23.55
N ALA A 615 -19.33 -38.13 -23.72
CA ALA A 615 -20.48 -37.30 -24.05
C ALA A 615 -21.08 -36.66 -22.78
N ILE A 616 -21.76 -35.53 -22.95
CA ILE A 616 -22.60 -34.90 -21.93
C ILE A 616 -24.06 -35.08 -22.34
N SER A 617 -24.88 -35.70 -21.49
CA SER A 617 -26.30 -35.96 -21.75
C SER A 617 -27.14 -35.52 -20.55
N LEU A 618 -27.86 -34.42 -20.69
CA LEU A 618 -28.67 -33.79 -19.65
C LEU A 618 -30.13 -33.79 -20.10
N ILE A 619 -30.99 -34.53 -19.39
CA ILE A 619 -32.36 -34.80 -19.83
C ILE A 619 -33.35 -34.45 -18.72
N GLY A 620 -34.36 -33.63 -19.02
CA GLY A 620 -35.53 -33.43 -18.15
C GLY A 620 -35.28 -32.63 -16.88
N GLY A 621 -34.15 -31.93 -16.76
CA GLY A 621 -33.80 -31.16 -15.56
C GLY A 621 -34.74 -29.99 -15.29
N THR A 622 -34.96 -29.65 -14.01
CA THR A 622 -35.88 -28.57 -13.60
C THR A 622 -35.20 -27.22 -13.42
N GLY A 623 -33.93 -27.19 -13.00
CA GLY A 623 -33.14 -25.97 -12.88
C GLY A 623 -32.17 -25.77 -14.04
N ALA A 624 -31.29 -24.79 -13.89
CA ALA A 624 -30.44 -24.32 -14.96
C ALA A 624 -29.40 -25.39 -15.36
N VAL A 625 -29.12 -25.41 -16.67
CA VAL A 625 -28.04 -26.20 -17.24
C VAL A 625 -27.01 -25.25 -17.82
N THR A 626 -25.78 -25.32 -17.32
CA THR A 626 -24.69 -24.46 -17.76
C THR A 626 -23.50 -25.32 -18.14
N VAL A 627 -23.02 -25.19 -19.37
CA VAL A 627 -21.78 -25.82 -19.85
C VAL A 627 -20.94 -24.71 -20.47
N THR A 628 -19.82 -24.34 -19.84
CA THR A 628 -19.03 -23.18 -20.27
C THR A 628 -17.53 -23.42 -20.28
N GLY A 629 -16.83 -22.86 -21.27
CA GLY A 629 -15.36 -22.81 -21.32
C GLY A 629 -14.66 -24.18 -21.35
N GLY A 630 -15.38 -25.28 -21.58
CA GLY A 630 -14.87 -26.64 -21.49
C GLY A 630 -14.40 -27.22 -22.82
N THR A 631 -13.66 -28.34 -22.74
CA THR A 631 -13.36 -29.20 -23.89
C THR A 631 -14.10 -30.52 -23.76
N ILE A 632 -15.08 -30.75 -24.64
CA ILE A 632 -15.92 -31.95 -24.65
C ILE A 632 -15.52 -32.79 -25.88
N LYS A 633 -14.93 -33.96 -25.65
CA LYS A 633 -14.52 -34.85 -26.75
C LYS A 633 -15.70 -35.61 -27.37
N GLY A 634 -16.80 -35.80 -26.63
CA GLY A 634 -18.03 -36.40 -27.13
C GLY A 634 -19.06 -35.38 -27.66
N ALA A 635 -20.30 -35.84 -27.79
CA ALA A 635 -21.45 -34.99 -28.09
C ALA A 635 -22.00 -34.33 -26.81
N VAL A 636 -22.69 -33.20 -26.96
CA VAL A 636 -23.45 -32.53 -25.89
C VAL A 636 -24.93 -32.58 -26.26
N SER A 637 -25.77 -33.10 -25.37
CA SER A 637 -27.22 -33.15 -25.54
C SER A 637 -27.91 -32.59 -24.30
N VAL A 638 -28.73 -31.55 -24.49
CA VAL A 638 -29.60 -30.98 -23.45
C VAL A 638 -31.03 -31.07 -23.95
N LEU A 639 -31.82 -31.95 -23.32
CA LEU A 639 -33.12 -32.38 -23.82
C LEU A 639 -34.20 -32.14 -22.76
N SER A 640 -35.32 -31.53 -23.16
CA SER A 640 -36.53 -31.42 -22.35
C SER A 640 -36.35 -30.74 -20.98
N GLY A 641 -35.36 -29.85 -20.82
CA GLY A 641 -35.10 -29.11 -19.58
C GLY A 641 -36.04 -27.93 -19.36
N ARG A 642 -36.13 -27.43 -18.11
CA ARG A 642 -37.01 -26.31 -17.74
C ARG A 642 -36.35 -25.05 -17.17
N GLY A 643 -35.09 -25.12 -16.75
CA GLY A 643 -34.43 -24.00 -16.04
C GLY A 643 -33.53 -23.09 -16.90
N GLY A 644 -33.63 -23.18 -18.24
CA GLY A 644 -32.74 -22.46 -19.16
C GLY A 644 -31.44 -23.22 -19.41
N VAL A 645 -30.86 -23.02 -20.59
CA VAL A 645 -29.67 -23.74 -21.05
C VAL A 645 -28.63 -22.74 -21.51
N THR A 646 -27.43 -22.78 -20.93
CA THR A 646 -26.27 -22.02 -21.38
C THR A 646 -25.21 -22.99 -21.89
N LEU A 647 -24.90 -22.91 -23.19
CA LEU A 647 -23.74 -23.53 -23.82
C LEU A 647 -22.86 -22.40 -24.34
N ASP A 648 -21.76 -22.09 -23.65
CA ASP A 648 -20.94 -20.90 -23.95
C ASP A 648 -19.43 -21.19 -24.02
N THR A 649 -18.75 -20.73 -25.07
CA THR A 649 -17.27 -20.75 -25.16
C THR A 649 -16.67 -22.18 -25.07
N ASN A 650 -17.42 -23.21 -25.47
CA ASN A 650 -16.94 -24.59 -25.41
C ASN A 650 -16.29 -25.04 -26.72
N THR A 651 -15.37 -25.99 -26.63
CA THR A 651 -14.96 -26.82 -27.78
C THR A 651 -15.65 -28.18 -27.69
N VAL A 652 -16.60 -28.45 -28.59
CA VAL A 652 -17.34 -29.71 -28.69
C VAL A 652 -16.87 -30.47 -29.92
N ASN A 653 -16.23 -31.63 -29.73
CA ASN A 653 -15.75 -32.45 -30.85
C ASN A 653 -16.85 -33.31 -31.50
N GLY A 654 -17.97 -33.54 -30.80
CA GLY A 654 -19.17 -34.20 -31.33
C GLY A 654 -20.24 -33.22 -31.82
N ALA A 655 -21.49 -33.70 -31.87
CA ALA A 655 -22.66 -32.87 -32.12
C ALA A 655 -23.12 -32.13 -30.85
N ALA A 656 -23.79 -31.00 -31.01
CA ALA A 656 -24.44 -30.26 -29.93
C ALA A 656 -25.95 -30.20 -30.22
N LEU A 657 -26.76 -30.78 -29.33
CA LEU A 657 -28.21 -30.91 -29.49
C LEU A 657 -28.94 -30.26 -28.33
N LEU A 658 -29.72 -29.22 -28.60
CA LEU A 658 -30.64 -28.59 -27.66
C LEU A 658 -32.07 -28.81 -28.15
N THR A 659 -32.80 -29.75 -27.56
CA THR A 659 -34.15 -30.10 -28.03
C THR A 659 -35.19 -29.99 -26.92
N GLY A 660 -36.27 -29.26 -27.19
CA GLY A 660 -37.45 -29.26 -26.31
C GLY A 660 -37.23 -28.60 -24.95
N ASN A 661 -36.22 -27.75 -24.78
CA ASN A 661 -35.99 -27.05 -23.51
C ASN A 661 -36.97 -25.88 -23.36
N THR A 662 -37.86 -25.93 -22.36
CA THR A 662 -38.99 -25.00 -22.22
C THR A 662 -39.03 -24.38 -20.82
N GLY A 663 -39.01 -23.05 -20.71
CA GLY A 663 -39.09 -22.34 -19.43
C GLY A 663 -39.17 -20.84 -19.59
N THR A 664 -39.04 -20.10 -18.49
CA THR A 664 -38.96 -18.62 -18.48
C THR A 664 -37.53 -18.11 -18.59
N ALA A 665 -36.55 -18.92 -18.20
CA ALA A 665 -35.14 -18.59 -18.31
C ALA A 665 -34.64 -18.66 -19.76
N ALA A 666 -33.66 -17.82 -20.09
CA ALA A 666 -33.09 -17.75 -21.42
C ALA A 666 -32.35 -19.04 -21.80
N ASN A 667 -32.32 -19.32 -23.10
CA ASN A 667 -31.42 -20.31 -23.68
C ASN A 667 -30.32 -19.56 -24.43
N THR A 668 -29.06 -19.84 -24.13
CA THR A 668 -27.90 -19.23 -24.74
C THR A 668 -27.02 -20.31 -25.37
N VAL A 669 -26.69 -20.13 -26.64
CA VAL A 669 -25.69 -20.92 -27.38
C VAL A 669 -24.76 -19.92 -28.04
N ALA A 670 -23.63 -19.63 -27.40
CA ALA A 670 -22.74 -18.52 -27.77
C ALA A 670 -21.28 -18.95 -27.81
N ALA A 671 -20.49 -18.37 -28.72
CA ALA A 671 -19.02 -18.53 -28.78
C ALA A 671 -18.49 -19.98 -28.80
N ASN A 672 -19.30 -20.98 -29.15
CA ASN A 672 -18.83 -22.37 -29.15
C ASN A 672 -18.13 -22.74 -30.44
N THR A 673 -17.15 -23.63 -30.37
CA THR A 673 -16.63 -24.38 -31.51
C THR A 673 -17.21 -25.79 -31.52
N VAL A 674 -18.12 -26.08 -32.46
CA VAL A 674 -18.76 -27.39 -32.61
C VAL A 674 -18.25 -28.08 -33.87
N LYS A 675 -17.53 -29.19 -33.72
CA LYS A 675 -17.00 -29.94 -34.88
C LYS A 675 -18.06 -30.79 -35.58
N GLY A 676 -19.10 -31.22 -34.86
CA GLY A 676 -20.26 -31.91 -35.42
C GLY A 676 -21.37 -30.95 -35.84
N THR A 677 -22.60 -31.46 -35.87
CA THR A 677 -23.81 -30.68 -36.14
C THR A 677 -24.28 -29.95 -34.88
N LEU A 678 -24.69 -28.69 -35.03
CA LEU A 678 -25.41 -27.93 -34.00
C LEU A 678 -26.91 -27.92 -34.34
N VAL A 679 -27.75 -28.48 -33.47
CA VAL A 679 -29.20 -28.58 -33.70
C VAL A 679 -29.95 -28.01 -32.51
N CYS A 680 -30.85 -27.06 -32.79
CA CYS A 680 -31.75 -26.52 -31.78
C CYS A 680 -33.19 -26.60 -32.27
N THR A 681 -34.04 -27.37 -31.60
CA THR A 681 -35.43 -27.58 -32.05
C THR A 681 -36.39 -27.55 -30.88
N GLY A 682 -37.49 -26.81 -31.00
CA GLY A 682 -38.57 -26.81 -30.01
C GLY A 682 -38.20 -26.19 -28.64
N ASN A 683 -37.14 -25.38 -28.56
CA ASN A 683 -36.79 -24.68 -27.33
C ASN A 683 -37.61 -23.40 -27.17
N THR A 684 -38.04 -23.08 -25.95
CA THR A 684 -38.81 -21.88 -25.62
C THR A 684 -38.26 -21.27 -24.33
N PRO A 685 -37.69 -20.04 -24.35
CA PRO A 685 -37.44 -19.21 -25.53
C PRO A 685 -36.45 -19.85 -26.51
N ALA A 686 -36.45 -19.41 -27.78
CA ALA A 686 -35.45 -19.86 -28.75
C ALA A 686 -34.04 -19.43 -28.30
N PRO A 687 -32.98 -20.21 -28.57
CA PRO A 687 -31.65 -19.85 -28.09
C PRO A 687 -31.11 -18.58 -28.76
N ALA A 688 -30.34 -17.78 -28.02
CA ALA A 688 -29.61 -16.61 -28.51
C ALA A 688 -28.10 -16.83 -28.41
N ASN A 689 -27.31 -16.05 -29.15
CA ASN A 689 -25.83 -16.11 -29.13
C ASN A 689 -25.17 -14.89 -28.47
N ASP A 690 -25.96 -13.95 -27.95
CA ASP A 690 -25.49 -12.73 -27.28
C ASP A 690 -24.41 -11.97 -28.09
N ALA A 691 -24.62 -11.86 -29.41
CA ALA A 691 -23.68 -11.26 -30.36
C ALA A 691 -22.28 -11.93 -30.42
N ARG A 692 -22.15 -13.16 -29.93
CA ARG A 692 -20.94 -13.98 -29.95
C ARG A 692 -21.20 -15.25 -30.77
N PRO A 693 -20.93 -15.24 -32.08
CA PRO A 693 -21.35 -16.31 -32.98
C PRO A 693 -20.65 -17.64 -32.69
N ASN A 694 -21.32 -18.74 -33.02
CA ASN A 694 -20.74 -20.08 -32.92
C ASN A 694 -19.94 -20.43 -34.19
N THR A 695 -18.87 -21.20 -34.03
CA THR A 695 -18.12 -21.81 -35.13
C THR A 695 -18.54 -23.28 -35.28
N VAL A 696 -19.33 -23.59 -36.31
CA VAL A 696 -19.84 -24.95 -36.56
C VAL A 696 -19.19 -25.53 -37.82
N LYS A 697 -18.51 -26.67 -37.71
CA LYS A 697 -17.93 -27.36 -38.88
C LYS A 697 -18.94 -28.24 -39.62
N GLY A 698 -19.92 -28.80 -38.90
CA GLY A 698 -21.05 -29.53 -39.48
C GLY A 698 -22.15 -28.57 -39.96
N LEU A 699 -23.41 -28.97 -39.78
CA LEU A 699 -24.56 -28.10 -40.08
C LEU A 699 -25.08 -27.42 -38.81
N ALA A 700 -25.55 -26.19 -38.93
CA ALA A 700 -26.39 -25.52 -37.94
C ALA A 700 -27.86 -25.60 -38.36
N LEU A 701 -28.70 -26.23 -37.55
CA LEU A 701 -30.09 -26.57 -37.90
C LEU A 701 -31.11 -26.04 -36.88
N GLY A 702 -32.33 -25.83 -37.37
CA GLY A 702 -33.46 -25.35 -36.57
C GLY A 702 -33.26 -23.93 -36.06
N GLN A 703 -33.58 -23.69 -34.78
CA GLN A 703 -33.45 -22.41 -34.09
C GLN A 703 -32.00 -21.93 -33.99
N CYS A 704 -31.00 -22.80 -34.22
CA CYS A 704 -29.57 -22.43 -34.18
C CYS A 704 -28.98 -22.11 -35.57
N LYS A 705 -29.77 -22.09 -36.64
CA LYS A 705 -29.28 -21.84 -38.01
C LYS A 705 -28.60 -20.47 -38.20
N GLY A 706 -28.88 -19.49 -37.33
CA GLY A 706 -28.34 -18.13 -37.38
C GLY A 706 -27.56 -17.69 -36.14
N LEU A 707 -27.16 -18.64 -35.27
CA LEU A 707 -26.44 -18.37 -34.02
C LEU A 707 -24.94 -18.58 -34.13
#